data_AF-A0A0J1G8V8-F1
#
_entry.id   AF-A0A0J1G8V8-F1
#
_cell.length_a   1.000
_cell.length_b   1.000
_cell.length_c   1.000
_cell.angle_alpha   90.00
_cell.angle_beta   90.00
_cell.angle_gamma   90.00
#
_symmetry.space_group_name_H-M   'P 1'
#
loop_
_entity.id
_entity.type
_entity.pdbx_description
1 polymer ?
#
loop_
_entity_poly.entity_id
_entity_poly.type
_entity_poly.pdbx_seq_one_letter_code
_entity_poly.pdbx_strand_id
1 'polypeptide(L)'
;MIKNHKDYVITPIGTIYKENGNQLISLESEYRKGLKFISLFSHAIIIYKSIHSPANIIPTCLSQKTVQIYEADEDSGLLTINELQLEEDILTLYDIKAYFPNEDCVKNVSIPQFPVNLDTLAPVSCNDLLQIGTIHKEKGEYFLEIPVDFQYYSKLLKGYSHIKICWWFHKFDKPVFRRTLEGQPPYENAPRTGVFASRSPVRPNPIALTTARILSIDEAHGRIHVSQLDCFDKTPFLGFSLYHPQTDQVKDCRLPDWLAHWPKWLDDRGFEKTGDVRILPSSIEVLKKYTMKQEAESHPSAHNSIFSTDDEDFAGHTDGIVIKGARQNNLKNINVTIPYGKITVMTGVSGSGKSSLAFDTIFAESQQRFFESMSLSERSQFKLMSKPQFDQITGLPPAIAISQRNANRNPRSTVGTMTDIYDLLRSLFANIGVRHCPECGNSIEPLTASEIIHLLLNCMPGTVQEIRPFHSDSALATLIVPEFLTEKEWKNTDHYYRRLKDSIEKALKLGSGAITVKLTYPGMPEDKIHFQTTQMCYHCDHVLFELTPSSFSFNNPESMCPVCKGLGRIMEADIHKIITNPELSLLDGASPFWGNLRKFLKSPNANWMKGEVLALAMDENIDLELPWSQLPEDFREKALFGAGEKEVSFMYENRNGRNGTITRKVEGAYHIIHRLFKSSSGDTAKQIEETYMTARTCDSCNGERLAAESRMVTIADTRFPDVVQMSMEQLQNWITSLPASLEPTKINLALPILKSMFKRLSNYMDAGLSYLTLDRSAPTLSGGELQRLLLVTQLSSGISNILYILDEPTTGLHSKDTHKLLDLIKKLRDMGNTMIVVEHGVQVMLAADKIIDIGPYAGEAGGYITAQGTPGELMQNSASQTGAYLSGRQRVSIPGRTLLHDKDSWVQLTGVKGNNLKNISISFPVQAITCITGVSGSGKSTLVDQGIFPGIQNYLDGKNVSCCGYDSVMGADHFTKIIHITQKPIGRSSRSTPATYTGIMDEIRLLFAQTDTAREKSFKQSHFSFNSKDGQCPVCHGYGFQSLDTQFMPSAAVECPMCKGRKFNDGALTVSYNGKNIAEVMNMSIKEALQFFSENQKLHTMLNTLTEIGLGYLKLGQSSQTLSGGEAQRIKLATELSVNSSGRTLYLLDEPTTGLHFSDIQNLLIMLDKIVQNKNTVILIEHNLQVIKNADWIIDLGPEGGTNGGNVVCQGTPANFSRCKESYTGAMLKEVIE
;
A
#
# COMPACT_ATOMS: atom_id res chain seq x y z
N MET A 1 -3.83 43.19 21.59
CA MET A 1 -2.41 42.78 21.64
C MET A 1 -2.22 41.57 20.73
N ILE A 2 -1.88 41.80 19.45
CA ILE A 2 -1.32 40.77 18.59
C ILE A 2 0.18 41.07 18.54
N LYS A 3 1.01 40.11 18.97
CA LYS A 3 2.47 40.24 19.04
C LYS A 3 3.06 40.36 17.63
N ASN A 4 3.97 41.32 17.47
CA ASN A 4 4.86 41.57 16.33
C ASN A 4 5.16 40.36 15.45
N HIS A 5 4.65 40.37 14.22
CA HIS A 5 5.15 39.55 13.12
C HIS A 5 5.28 40.43 11.88
N LYS A 6 6.53 40.78 11.55
CA LYS A 6 7.06 41.42 10.33
C LYS A 6 6.07 42.25 9.51
N ASP A 7 6.20 43.56 9.61
CA ASP A 7 5.54 44.55 8.76
C ASP A 7 5.79 44.21 7.27
N TYR A 8 4.72 44.00 6.49
CA TYR A 8 4.81 43.83 5.03
C TYR A 8 5.14 45.19 4.42
N VAL A 9 6.43 45.46 4.21
CA VAL A 9 6.86 46.72 3.59
C VAL A 9 6.61 46.64 2.09
N ILE A 10 5.59 47.37 1.63
CA ILE A 10 5.29 47.57 0.21
C ILE A 10 5.99 48.86 -0.26
N THR A 11 6.75 48.78 -1.35
CA THR A 11 7.45 49.96 -1.91
C THR A 11 6.71 50.47 -3.14
N PRO A 12 6.44 51.79 -3.27
CA PRO A 12 6.04 52.37 -4.54
C PRO A 12 7.07 52.03 -5.63
N ILE A 13 6.59 51.79 -6.84
CA ILE A 13 7.43 51.34 -7.97
C ILE A 13 7.45 52.35 -9.11
N GLY A 14 6.55 53.32 -9.06
CA GLY A 14 6.35 54.31 -10.10
C GLY A 14 5.11 55.16 -9.87
N THR A 15 4.79 55.97 -10.86
CA THR A 15 3.62 56.86 -10.86
C THR A 15 2.77 56.67 -12.11
N ILE A 16 1.48 56.97 -11.99
CA ILE A 16 0.55 57.04 -13.10
C ILE A 16 0.13 58.50 -13.23
N TYR A 17 0.26 59.12 -14.39
CA TYR A 17 -0.08 60.53 -14.60
C TYR A 17 -0.63 60.78 -16.01
N LYS A 18 -1.22 61.95 -16.23
CA LYS A 18 -1.78 62.35 -17.53
C LYS A 18 -0.85 63.33 -18.23
N GLU A 19 -0.50 63.07 -19.49
CA GLU A 19 0.31 63.95 -20.33
C GLU A 19 -0.25 63.95 -21.76
N ASN A 20 -0.47 65.13 -22.35
CA ASN A 20 -0.99 65.29 -23.71
C ASN A 20 -2.30 64.52 -24.02
N GLY A 21 -3.16 64.33 -23.01
CA GLY A 21 -4.45 63.62 -23.14
C GLY A 21 -4.36 62.10 -22.96
N ASN A 22 -3.15 61.53 -22.94
CA ASN A 22 -2.91 60.11 -22.68
C ASN A 22 -2.57 59.88 -21.20
N GLN A 23 -2.89 58.69 -20.67
CA GLN A 23 -2.41 58.27 -19.36
C GLN A 23 -1.14 57.44 -19.50
N LEU A 24 -0.13 57.81 -18.73
CA LEU A 24 1.18 57.18 -18.74
C LEU A 24 1.50 56.58 -17.38
N ILE A 25 2.16 55.43 -17.41
CA ILE A 25 2.80 54.80 -16.27
C ILE A 25 4.31 55.01 -16.42
N SER A 26 4.96 55.57 -15.41
CA SER A 26 6.41 55.70 -15.34
C SER A 26 6.96 54.94 -14.14
N LEU A 27 7.86 53.98 -14.40
CA LEU A 27 8.55 53.23 -13.35
C LEU A 27 9.88 53.87 -12.97
N GLU A 28 10.23 53.79 -11.69
CA GLU A 28 11.56 54.16 -11.22
C GLU A 28 12.64 53.26 -11.85
N SER A 29 13.85 53.79 -12.01
CA SER A 29 14.93 53.16 -12.78
C SER A 29 15.30 51.75 -12.31
N GLU A 30 15.16 51.47 -11.01
CA GLU A 30 15.43 50.15 -10.42
C GLU A 30 14.35 49.10 -10.71
N TYR A 31 13.14 49.51 -11.13
CA TYR A 31 12.00 48.61 -11.37
C TYR A 31 11.65 48.42 -12.85
N ARG A 32 12.33 49.11 -13.78
CA ARG A 32 12.04 49.05 -15.24
C ARG A 32 12.04 47.65 -15.83
N LYS A 33 12.92 46.76 -15.32
CA LYS A 33 12.98 45.35 -15.74
C LYS A 33 11.68 44.58 -15.47
N GLY A 34 10.80 45.07 -14.59
CA GLY A 34 9.47 44.50 -14.36
C GLY A 34 8.53 44.60 -15.57
N LEU A 35 8.88 45.43 -16.56
CA LEU A 35 8.15 45.57 -17.83
C LEU A 35 8.66 44.67 -18.93
N LYS A 36 9.70 43.87 -18.68
CA LYS A 36 10.29 43.02 -19.71
C LYS A 36 9.23 42.10 -20.31
N PHE A 37 9.08 42.15 -21.63
CA PHE A 37 8.07 41.42 -22.43
C PHE A 37 6.61 41.88 -22.25
N ILE A 38 6.34 42.95 -21.50
CA ILE A 38 4.96 43.45 -21.33
C ILE A 38 4.36 43.90 -22.66
N SER A 39 5.20 44.37 -23.59
CA SER A 39 4.81 44.77 -24.95
C SER A 39 4.20 43.64 -25.79
N LEU A 40 4.49 42.37 -25.44
CA LEU A 40 3.91 41.21 -26.11
C LEU A 40 2.43 41.00 -25.74
N PHE A 41 1.97 41.60 -24.64
CA PHE A 41 0.60 41.50 -24.15
C PHE A 41 -0.22 42.73 -24.60
N SER A 42 -1.52 42.52 -24.77
CA SER A 42 -2.45 43.62 -25.06
C SER A 42 -2.93 44.36 -23.81
N HIS A 43 -2.88 43.72 -22.65
CA HIS A 43 -3.45 44.23 -21.40
C HIS A 43 -2.54 43.87 -20.21
N ALA A 44 -2.61 44.69 -19.17
CA ALA A 44 -1.94 44.47 -17.90
C ALA A 44 -2.89 44.72 -16.72
N ILE A 45 -2.65 44.07 -15.59
CA ILE A 45 -3.28 44.36 -14.30
C ILE A 45 -2.32 45.26 -13.53
N ILE A 46 -2.81 46.42 -13.09
CA ILE A 46 -2.07 47.35 -12.23
C ILE A 46 -2.63 47.35 -10.82
N ILE A 47 -1.76 47.51 -9.83
CA ILE A 47 -2.09 47.75 -8.43
C ILE A 47 -1.58 49.14 -8.06
N TYR A 48 -2.49 50.03 -7.66
CA TYR A 48 -2.21 51.44 -7.42
C TYR A 48 -2.98 51.95 -6.21
N LYS A 49 -2.62 53.14 -5.74
CA LYS A 49 -3.33 53.86 -4.68
C LYS A 49 -3.90 55.17 -5.23
N SER A 50 -5.17 55.42 -4.92
CA SER A 50 -5.84 56.73 -5.09
C SER A 50 -6.07 57.36 -3.72
N ILE A 51 -6.00 58.68 -3.64
CA ILE A 51 -6.23 59.47 -2.42
C ILE A 51 -7.72 59.79 -2.24
N HIS A 52 -8.47 59.92 -3.34
CA HIS A 52 -9.86 60.40 -3.36
C HIS A 52 -10.89 59.33 -3.74
N SER A 53 -10.49 58.21 -4.35
CA SER A 53 -11.38 57.08 -4.67
C SER A 53 -11.24 55.95 -3.65
N PRO A 54 -12.34 55.26 -3.28
CA PRO A 54 -12.29 54.11 -2.39
C PRO A 54 -11.51 52.95 -3.02
N ALA A 55 -10.74 52.24 -2.18
CA ALA A 55 -9.96 51.09 -2.58
C ALA A 55 -10.86 49.88 -2.90
N ASN A 56 -10.60 49.18 -4.00
CA ASN A 56 -11.38 48.00 -4.39
C ASN A 56 -10.76 46.66 -3.91
N ILE A 57 -9.59 46.67 -3.28
CA ILE A 57 -9.03 45.53 -2.53
C ILE A 57 -9.30 45.77 -1.05
N ILE A 58 -10.27 45.06 -0.48
CA ILE A 58 -10.78 45.31 0.86
C ILE A 58 -10.02 44.45 1.88
N PRO A 59 -9.65 44.98 3.06
CA PRO A 59 -9.83 46.35 3.57
C PRO A 59 -8.59 47.24 3.32
N THR A 60 -7.80 46.95 2.30
CA THR A 60 -6.54 47.64 2.03
C THR A 60 -6.77 49.04 1.45
N CYS A 61 -5.71 49.84 1.32
CA CYS A 61 -5.76 51.12 0.61
C CYS A 61 -5.40 51.01 -0.88
N LEU A 62 -5.31 49.78 -1.41
CA LEU A 62 -4.88 49.50 -2.78
C LEU A 62 -6.08 49.18 -3.66
N SER A 63 -5.99 49.59 -4.92
CA SER A 63 -6.92 49.25 -5.98
C SER A 63 -6.23 48.43 -7.06
N GLN A 64 -6.95 47.49 -7.66
CA GLN A 64 -6.54 46.75 -8.85
C GLN A 64 -7.41 47.12 -10.06
N LYS A 65 -6.81 47.19 -11.24
CA LYS A 65 -7.55 47.37 -12.50
C LYS A 65 -6.79 46.75 -13.67
N THR A 66 -7.54 46.12 -14.58
CA THR A 66 -7.02 45.70 -15.88
C THR A 66 -7.06 46.88 -16.85
N VAL A 67 -5.92 47.20 -17.45
CA VAL A 67 -5.71 48.31 -18.40
C VAL A 67 -5.20 47.76 -19.73
N GLN A 68 -5.58 48.43 -20.82
CA GLN A 68 -5.08 48.14 -22.16
C GLN A 68 -3.76 48.87 -22.38
N ILE A 69 -2.79 48.19 -22.99
CA ILE A 69 -1.48 48.73 -23.32
C ILE A 69 -1.52 49.20 -24.79
N TYR A 70 -1.23 50.48 -25.02
CA TYR A 70 -1.08 51.03 -26.37
C TYR A 70 0.36 51.03 -26.83
N GLU A 71 1.26 51.50 -25.97
CA GLU A 71 2.68 51.59 -26.23
C GLU A 71 3.44 51.27 -24.93
N ALA A 72 4.56 50.57 -25.05
CA ALA A 72 5.41 50.22 -23.92
C ALA A 72 6.88 50.35 -24.33
N ASP A 73 7.56 51.31 -23.72
CA ASP A 73 9.01 51.46 -23.79
C ASP A 73 9.63 50.82 -22.54
N GLU A 74 10.00 49.55 -22.70
CA GLU A 74 10.55 48.71 -21.62
C GLU A 74 11.92 49.22 -21.12
N ASP A 75 12.67 49.95 -21.95
CA ASP A 75 14.01 50.46 -21.61
C ASP A 75 13.93 51.78 -20.82
N SER A 76 13.02 52.69 -21.21
CA SER A 76 12.79 53.93 -20.48
C SER A 76 11.86 53.78 -19.27
N GLY A 77 11.11 52.68 -19.19
CA GLY A 77 10.19 52.38 -18.10
C GLY A 77 8.81 53.03 -18.24
N LEU A 78 8.43 53.39 -19.46
CA LEU A 78 7.23 54.17 -19.76
C LEU A 78 6.18 53.32 -20.49
N LEU A 79 4.92 53.34 -20.03
CA LEU A 79 3.79 52.72 -20.74
C LEU A 79 2.69 53.74 -20.97
N THR A 80 2.11 53.71 -22.16
CA THR A 80 0.86 54.41 -22.46
C THR A 80 -0.32 53.45 -22.35
N ILE A 81 -1.30 53.80 -21.52
CA ILE A 81 -2.47 52.96 -21.20
C ILE A 81 -3.79 53.67 -21.54
N ASN A 82 -4.90 52.91 -21.55
CA ASN A 82 -6.24 53.46 -21.66
C ASN A 82 -6.67 54.25 -20.41
N GLU A 83 -7.60 55.20 -20.59
CA GLU A 83 -7.99 56.15 -19.55
C GLU A 83 -8.64 55.46 -18.32
N LEU A 84 -7.93 55.50 -17.19
CA LEU A 84 -8.48 55.29 -15.87
C LEU A 84 -9.36 56.52 -15.55
N GLN A 85 -10.69 56.39 -15.61
CA GLN A 85 -11.63 57.42 -15.15
C GLN A 85 -11.39 57.76 -13.67
N LEU A 86 -10.46 58.66 -13.37
CA LEU A 86 -10.00 59.01 -12.03
C LEU A 86 -9.89 60.52 -11.91
N GLU A 87 -10.25 61.06 -10.75
CA GLU A 87 -10.32 62.50 -10.48
C GLU A 87 -8.95 63.15 -10.19
N GLU A 88 -7.87 62.35 -10.13
CA GLU A 88 -6.52 62.77 -9.72
C GLU A 88 -5.55 62.92 -10.89
N ASP A 89 -4.66 63.92 -10.81
CA ASP A 89 -3.63 64.18 -11.82
C ASP A 89 -2.45 63.19 -11.77
N ILE A 90 -2.11 62.66 -10.58
CA ILE A 90 -0.98 61.72 -10.36
C ILE A 90 -1.33 60.68 -9.29
N LEU A 91 -1.17 59.39 -9.60
CA LEU A 91 -1.37 58.25 -8.70
C LEU A 91 -0.05 57.52 -8.41
N THR A 92 0.01 56.84 -7.27
CA THR A 92 1.15 55.99 -6.91
C THR A 92 0.92 54.55 -7.38
N LEU A 93 1.85 54.00 -8.15
CA LEU A 93 1.85 52.61 -8.60
C LEU A 93 2.63 51.73 -7.63
N TYR A 94 2.05 50.59 -7.27
CA TYR A 94 2.66 49.60 -6.38
C TYR A 94 3.00 48.28 -7.10
N ASP A 95 2.27 47.90 -8.14
CA ASP A 95 2.58 46.70 -8.89
C ASP A 95 1.98 46.69 -10.30
N ILE A 96 2.61 45.98 -11.24
CA ILE A 96 2.12 45.79 -12.61
C ILE A 96 2.37 44.35 -13.10
N LYS A 97 1.43 43.79 -13.87
CA LYS A 97 1.41 42.38 -14.31
C LYS A 97 0.80 42.24 -15.70
N ALA A 98 1.30 41.34 -16.54
CA ALA A 98 0.61 40.96 -17.78
C ALA A 98 -0.76 40.29 -17.50
N TYR A 99 -1.76 40.57 -18.33
CA TYR A 99 -3.08 39.94 -18.20
C TYR A 99 -3.13 38.54 -18.84
N PHE A 100 -3.70 37.57 -18.13
CA PHE A 100 -3.93 36.20 -18.60
C PHE A 100 -5.42 35.79 -18.45
N PRO A 101 -6.10 35.35 -19.51
CA PRO A 101 -7.53 35.01 -19.46
C PRO A 101 -7.88 33.90 -18.48
N ASN A 102 -7.06 32.86 -18.37
CA ASN A 102 -7.30 31.72 -17.48
C ASN A 102 -7.17 32.05 -15.99
N GLU A 103 -6.76 33.26 -15.62
CA GLU A 103 -6.69 33.66 -14.21
C GLU A 103 -7.99 34.31 -13.72
N ASP A 104 -8.77 34.91 -14.62
CA ASP A 104 -9.91 35.76 -14.28
C ASP A 104 -11.16 35.53 -15.17
N CYS A 105 -11.12 34.70 -16.22
CA CYS A 105 -12.31 34.38 -17.03
C CYS A 105 -13.03 33.16 -16.46
N VAL A 106 -14.19 33.35 -15.83
CA VAL A 106 -14.93 32.25 -15.18
C VAL A 106 -16.27 31.99 -15.85
N LYS A 107 -16.68 30.71 -15.94
CA LYS A 107 -18.00 30.31 -16.47
C LYS A 107 -19.07 30.39 -15.36
N ASN A 108 -20.31 30.72 -15.72
CA ASN A 108 -21.48 30.66 -14.82
C ASN A 108 -21.39 31.52 -13.54
N VAL A 109 -20.96 32.77 -13.68
CA VAL A 109 -20.81 33.70 -12.54
C VAL A 109 -22.18 34.21 -12.09
N SER A 110 -22.51 34.00 -10.81
CA SER A 110 -23.61 34.69 -10.12
C SER A 110 -23.10 35.91 -9.34
N ILE A 111 -23.76 37.06 -9.54
CA ILE A 111 -23.58 38.31 -8.79
C ILE A 111 -24.93 38.75 -8.21
N PRO A 112 -24.97 39.44 -7.05
CA PRO A 112 -26.21 39.97 -6.49
C PRO A 112 -26.78 41.11 -7.36
N GLN A 113 -28.12 41.24 -7.41
CA GLN A 113 -28.81 42.25 -8.23
C GLN A 113 -28.49 43.70 -7.82
N PHE A 114 -28.12 43.93 -6.55
CA PHE A 114 -27.71 45.23 -6.02
C PHE A 114 -26.35 45.06 -5.33
N PRO A 115 -25.23 45.38 -5.99
CA PRO A 115 -23.90 45.28 -5.38
C PRO A 115 -23.75 46.28 -4.22
N VAL A 116 -23.01 45.88 -3.19
CA VAL A 116 -22.80 46.70 -1.98
C VAL A 116 -21.95 47.92 -2.33
N ASN A 117 -22.39 49.12 -1.92
CA ASN A 117 -21.60 50.34 -2.10
C ASN A 117 -20.39 50.33 -1.14
N LEU A 118 -19.18 50.42 -1.70
CA LEU A 118 -17.90 50.41 -0.98
C LEU A 118 -17.49 51.78 -0.41
N ASP A 119 -18.23 52.85 -0.72
CA ASP A 119 -17.93 54.24 -0.32
C ASP A 119 -17.91 54.48 1.20
N THR A 120 -18.37 53.52 2.02
CA THR A 120 -18.48 53.65 3.48
C THR A 120 -17.26 53.15 4.29
N LEU A 121 -16.19 52.69 3.63
CA LEU A 121 -15.00 52.14 4.29
C LEU A 121 -13.99 53.24 4.67
N ALA A 122 -13.62 53.35 5.95
CA ALA A 122 -12.61 54.30 6.42
C ALA A 122 -11.21 53.96 5.88
N PRO A 123 -10.40 54.95 5.46
CA PRO A 123 -9.09 54.69 4.86
C PRO A 123 -8.10 54.13 5.89
N VAL A 124 -7.54 52.94 5.61
CA VAL A 124 -6.43 52.35 6.37
C VAL A 124 -5.11 53.01 5.94
N SER A 125 -4.21 53.29 6.89
CA SER A 125 -2.88 53.86 6.62
C SER A 125 -2.07 52.96 5.66
N CYS A 126 -1.48 53.53 4.61
CA CYS A 126 -0.87 52.75 3.51
C CYS A 126 0.56 52.27 3.72
N ASN A 127 1.26 52.72 4.76
CA ASN A 127 2.67 52.33 4.91
C ASN A 127 2.83 50.89 5.43
N ASP A 128 1.76 50.33 6.02
CA ASP A 128 1.74 48.99 6.59
C ASP A 128 0.54 48.20 6.05
N LEU A 129 0.76 47.37 5.04
CA LEU A 129 -0.26 46.41 4.58
C LEU A 129 -0.52 45.41 5.71
N LEU A 130 -1.67 45.53 6.37
CA LEU A 130 -2.05 44.62 7.45
C LEU A 130 -2.61 43.32 6.87
N GLN A 131 -2.07 42.19 7.33
CA GLN A 131 -2.63 40.88 7.06
C GLN A 131 -4.03 40.77 7.70
N ILE A 132 -5.07 40.73 6.87
CA ILE A 132 -6.46 40.53 7.34
C ILE A 132 -6.67 39.11 7.87
N GLY A 133 -5.92 38.13 7.40
CA GLY A 133 -6.17 36.73 7.72
C GLY A 133 -5.09 35.76 7.26
N THR A 134 -5.36 34.46 7.33
CA THR A 134 -4.43 33.42 6.90
C THR A 134 -5.12 32.45 5.94
N ILE A 135 -4.45 32.12 4.84
CA ILE A 135 -4.89 31.06 3.93
C ILE A 135 -4.35 29.73 4.43
N HIS A 136 -5.25 28.82 4.76
CA HIS A 136 -4.96 27.46 5.20
C HIS A 136 -5.17 26.47 4.05
N LYS A 137 -4.19 25.59 3.85
CA LYS A 137 -4.28 24.48 2.90
C LYS A 137 -4.38 23.18 3.67
N GLU A 138 -5.61 22.72 3.89
CA GLU A 138 -5.91 21.54 4.69
C GLU A 138 -6.36 20.40 3.76
N LYS A 139 -5.57 19.32 3.67
CA LYS A 139 -5.92 18.10 2.89
C LYS A 139 -6.26 18.33 1.41
N GLY A 140 -5.81 19.43 0.81
CA GLY A 140 -6.07 19.80 -0.59
C GLY A 140 -7.18 20.83 -0.76
N GLU A 141 -7.88 21.19 0.31
CA GLU A 141 -8.88 22.25 0.35
C GLU A 141 -8.28 23.56 0.88
N TYR A 142 -8.92 24.68 0.55
CA TYR A 142 -8.40 26.02 0.79
C TYR A 142 -9.38 26.87 1.60
N PHE A 143 -8.92 27.37 2.74
CA PHE A 143 -9.74 28.18 3.64
C PHE A 143 -9.09 29.54 3.88
N LEU A 144 -9.84 30.61 3.67
CA LEU A 144 -9.46 31.97 4.05
C LEU A 144 -9.96 32.23 5.48
N GLU A 145 -9.07 32.19 6.46
CA GLU A 145 -9.40 32.49 7.86
C GLU A 145 -9.23 33.98 8.13
N ILE A 146 -10.29 34.65 8.58
CA ILE A 146 -10.28 36.08 8.92
C ILE A 146 -10.73 36.20 10.39
N PRO A 147 -9.79 36.46 11.33
CA PRO A 147 -10.07 36.40 12.77
C PRO A 147 -10.86 37.60 13.33
N VAL A 148 -10.98 38.71 12.60
CA VAL A 148 -11.60 39.96 13.08
C VAL A 148 -12.62 40.47 12.06
N ASP A 149 -13.76 40.99 12.55
CA ASP A 149 -14.84 41.56 11.74
C ASP A 149 -15.43 40.65 10.64
N PHE A 150 -15.32 39.31 10.79
CA PHE A 150 -15.79 38.34 9.79
C PHE A 150 -17.26 38.52 9.37
N GLN A 151 -18.12 38.92 10.30
CA GLN A 151 -19.55 39.15 10.01
C GLN A 151 -19.78 40.24 8.96
N TYR A 152 -18.90 41.25 8.92
CA TYR A 152 -18.94 42.28 7.89
C TYR A 152 -18.59 41.70 6.52
N TYR A 153 -17.48 40.94 6.44
CA TYR A 153 -17.02 40.32 5.19
C TYR A 153 -17.98 39.22 4.69
N SER A 154 -18.56 38.41 5.57
CA SER A 154 -19.59 37.42 5.22
C SER A 154 -20.80 38.06 4.54
N LYS A 155 -21.30 39.18 5.10
CA LYS A 155 -22.41 39.94 4.51
C LYS A 155 -22.05 40.52 3.13
N LEU A 156 -20.82 41.00 2.98
CA LEU A 156 -20.32 41.58 1.72
C LEU A 156 -20.23 40.53 0.59
N LEU A 157 -19.82 39.30 0.93
CA LEU A 157 -19.64 38.20 -0.02
C LEU A 157 -20.95 37.47 -0.38
N LYS A 158 -22.03 37.73 0.36
CA LYS A 158 -23.31 37.05 0.16
C LYS A 158 -23.87 37.32 -1.23
N GLY A 159 -24.05 36.25 -2.02
CA GLY A 159 -24.59 36.30 -3.38
C GLY A 159 -23.54 36.36 -4.49
N TYR A 160 -22.25 36.50 -4.16
CA TYR A 160 -21.16 36.34 -5.11
C TYR A 160 -20.77 34.86 -5.23
N SER A 161 -20.59 34.38 -6.46
CA SER A 161 -20.03 33.04 -6.72
C SER A 161 -18.51 33.00 -6.65
N HIS A 162 -17.83 34.11 -6.96
CA HIS A 162 -16.38 34.19 -7.12
C HIS A 162 -15.82 35.46 -6.46
N ILE A 163 -14.56 35.37 -6.02
CA ILE A 163 -13.82 36.47 -5.41
C ILE A 163 -12.38 36.51 -5.93
N LYS A 164 -11.81 37.71 -6.03
CA LYS A 164 -10.38 37.91 -6.29
C LYS A 164 -9.63 38.03 -4.97
N ILE A 165 -8.79 37.06 -4.66
CA ILE A 165 -8.06 36.96 -3.41
C ILE A 165 -6.69 37.61 -3.59
N CYS A 166 -6.37 38.58 -2.73
CA CYS A 166 -5.06 39.24 -2.66
C CYS A 166 -4.25 38.67 -1.49
N TRP A 167 -3.07 38.13 -1.77
CA TRP A 167 -2.25 37.43 -0.78
C TRP A 167 -0.74 37.67 -0.98
N TRP A 168 0.02 37.54 0.11
CA TRP A 168 1.47 37.80 0.12
C TRP A 168 2.27 36.53 -0.14
N PHE A 169 3.20 36.56 -1.09
CA PHE A 169 4.02 35.41 -1.45
C PHE A 169 5.21 35.21 -0.50
N HIS A 170 4.92 34.98 0.78
CA HIS A 170 5.87 34.98 1.90
C HIS A 170 7.10 34.06 1.74
N LYS A 171 7.03 32.96 0.97
CA LYS A 171 8.19 32.06 0.78
C LYS A 171 9.27 32.63 -0.14
N PHE A 172 8.91 33.60 -0.99
CA PHE A 172 9.83 34.27 -1.93
C PHE A 172 10.18 35.69 -1.48
N ASP A 173 9.69 36.09 -0.32
CA ASP A 173 10.04 37.36 0.31
C ASP A 173 11.43 37.31 0.96
N LYS A 174 12.46 37.14 0.12
CA LYS A 174 13.88 37.15 0.51
C LYS A 174 14.64 38.13 -0.38
N PRO A 175 15.65 38.85 0.15
CA PRO A 175 16.44 39.81 -0.63
C PRO A 175 17.05 39.24 -1.91
N VAL A 176 17.41 37.95 -1.93
CA VAL A 176 17.97 37.28 -3.11
C VAL A 176 16.95 37.19 -4.26
N PHE A 177 15.69 36.88 -3.96
CA PHE A 177 14.63 36.77 -4.96
C PHE A 177 14.10 38.15 -5.37
N ARG A 178 14.07 39.12 -4.45
CA ARG A 178 13.73 40.52 -4.77
C ARG A 178 14.75 41.20 -5.71
N ARG A 179 16.00 40.70 -5.79
CA ARG A 179 17.11 41.27 -6.58
C ARG A 179 17.47 40.47 -7.83
N THR A 180 16.75 39.39 -8.14
CA THR A 180 17.06 38.54 -9.29
C THR A 180 16.52 39.18 -10.56
N LEU A 181 17.40 39.60 -11.48
CA LEU A 181 17.05 40.36 -12.67
C LEU A 181 16.98 39.52 -13.96
N GLU A 182 17.08 38.19 -13.84
CA GLU A 182 17.07 37.24 -14.95
C GLU A 182 15.92 36.24 -14.76
N GLY A 183 14.95 36.27 -15.68
CA GLY A 183 13.92 35.26 -15.81
C GLY A 183 14.38 34.09 -16.67
N GLN A 184 15.49 33.44 -16.29
CA GLN A 184 15.63 32.02 -16.62
C GLN A 184 15.17 31.24 -15.40
N PRO A 185 14.16 30.36 -15.53
CA PRO A 185 13.56 29.68 -14.39
C PRO A 185 14.66 28.93 -13.61
N PRO A 186 14.95 29.29 -12.34
CA PRO A 186 15.67 28.37 -11.50
C PRO A 186 14.67 27.26 -11.11
N TYR A 187 15.15 26.05 -10.88
CA TYR A 187 14.50 24.86 -10.29
C TYR A 187 13.57 23.95 -11.13
N GLU A 188 13.86 22.64 -11.06
CA GLU A 188 12.96 21.53 -11.37
C GLU A 188 11.62 21.68 -10.61
N ASN A 189 10.50 21.38 -11.26
CA ASN A 189 9.11 21.50 -10.76
C ASN A 189 8.45 22.89 -10.87
N ALA A 190 8.60 23.57 -12.02
CA ALA A 190 7.65 24.62 -12.37
C ALA A 190 6.22 24.02 -12.52
N PRO A 191 5.17 24.56 -11.86
CA PRO A 191 3.81 24.04 -11.96
C PRO A 191 3.30 24.18 -13.40
N ARG A 192 2.74 23.09 -13.94
CA ARG A 192 2.27 22.96 -15.33
C ARG A 192 0.84 23.47 -15.56
N THR A 193 0.18 23.96 -14.51
CA THR A 193 -1.16 24.57 -14.55
C THR A 193 -1.06 26.07 -14.34
N GLY A 194 -1.34 26.85 -15.39
CA GLY A 194 -1.96 28.18 -15.32
C GLY A 194 -1.33 29.35 -14.54
N VAL A 195 -0.21 29.20 -13.82
CA VAL A 195 0.33 30.28 -12.97
C VAL A 195 1.74 30.67 -13.39
N PHE A 196 1.83 31.26 -14.59
CA PHE A 196 3.03 32.02 -14.97
C PHE A 196 3.10 33.37 -14.26
N ALA A 197 2.02 33.78 -13.60
CA ALA A 197 1.82 35.18 -13.27
C ALA A 197 1.96 35.51 -11.77
N SER A 198 2.34 34.54 -10.93
CA SER A 198 2.93 34.81 -9.59
C SER A 198 4.45 34.62 -9.53
N ARG A 199 5.11 34.29 -10.66
CA ARG A 199 6.51 33.82 -10.67
C ARG A 199 7.40 34.46 -11.73
N SER A 200 7.15 35.71 -12.11
CA SER A 200 8.23 36.53 -12.69
C SER A 200 9.14 36.98 -11.53
N PRO A 201 10.44 36.62 -11.48
CA PRO A 201 11.36 37.06 -10.41
C PRO A 201 11.61 38.58 -10.37
N VAL A 202 10.92 39.37 -11.17
CA VAL A 202 11.09 40.82 -11.26
C VAL A 202 9.79 41.54 -10.86
N ARG A 203 9.26 41.23 -9.67
CA ARG A 203 8.21 42.05 -9.03
C ARG A 203 8.72 42.57 -7.69
N PRO A 204 8.84 43.89 -7.51
CA PRO A 204 9.37 44.50 -6.29
C PRO A 204 8.51 44.24 -5.04
N ASN A 205 7.20 44.08 -5.24
CA ASN A 205 6.26 43.65 -4.21
C ASN A 205 5.72 42.24 -4.54
N PRO A 206 5.90 41.22 -3.68
CA PRO A 206 5.44 39.85 -3.91
C PRO A 206 3.93 39.68 -3.65
N ILE A 207 3.10 40.50 -4.30
CA ILE A 207 1.64 40.48 -4.19
C ILE A 207 1.06 39.60 -5.30
N ALA A 208 0.21 38.65 -4.92
CA ALA A 208 -0.49 37.78 -5.85
C ALA A 208 -2.00 38.03 -5.79
N LEU A 209 -2.63 37.97 -6.97
CA LEU A 209 -4.09 38.04 -7.17
C LEU A 209 -4.53 36.71 -7.78
N THR A 210 -5.55 36.09 -7.20
CA THR A 210 -6.11 34.81 -7.68
C THR A 210 -7.63 34.85 -7.62
N THR A 211 -8.32 34.60 -8.74
CA THR A 211 -9.77 34.42 -8.73
C THR A 211 -10.11 33.00 -8.28
N ALA A 212 -11.03 32.86 -7.33
CA ALA A 212 -11.49 31.56 -6.83
C ALA A 212 -13.00 31.56 -6.57
N ARG A 213 -13.62 30.38 -6.69
CA ARG A 213 -15.01 30.14 -6.39
C ARG A 213 -15.23 30.05 -4.89
N ILE A 214 -16.27 30.70 -4.37
CA ILE A 214 -16.73 30.51 -3.00
C ILE A 214 -17.50 29.20 -2.94
N LEU A 215 -16.99 28.23 -2.16
CA LEU A 215 -17.65 26.94 -1.95
C LEU A 215 -18.61 26.99 -0.76
N SER A 216 -18.17 27.59 0.35
CA SER A 216 -19.01 27.84 1.53
C SER A 216 -18.42 28.95 2.40
N ILE A 217 -19.27 29.66 3.14
CA ILE A 217 -18.87 30.66 4.15
C ILE A 217 -19.23 30.10 5.53
N ASP A 218 -18.22 29.86 6.36
CA ASP A 218 -18.36 29.36 7.73
C ASP A 218 -18.27 30.52 8.72
N GLU A 219 -19.43 31.05 9.10
CA GLU A 219 -19.56 32.14 10.07
C GLU A 219 -19.14 31.75 11.49
N ALA A 220 -19.24 30.47 11.85
CA ALA A 220 -18.92 30.00 13.20
C ALA A 220 -17.41 30.01 13.47
N HIS A 221 -16.61 29.69 12.45
CA HIS A 221 -15.14 29.64 12.55
C HIS A 221 -14.42 30.80 11.88
N GLY A 222 -15.16 31.76 11.28
CA GLY A 222 -14.55 32.91 10.61
C GLY A 222 -13.78 32.53 9.34
N ARG A 223 -14.26 31.53 8.59
CA ARG A 223 -13.55 30.94 7.44
C ARG A 223 -14.38 30.98 6.16
N ILE A 224 -13.73 31.26 5.03
CA ILE A 224 -14.33 31.13 3.70
C ILE A 224 -13.65 29.95 3.01
N HIS A 225 -14.42 28.93 2.68
CA HIS A 225 -13.96 27.79 1.88
C HIS A 225 -14.02 28.17 0.41
N VAL A 226 -12.88 28.07 -0.28
CA VAL A 226 -12.74 28.46 -1.68
C VAL A 226 -12.17 27.32 -2.53
N SER A 227 -12.38 27.40 -3.85
CA SER A 227 -11.75 26.50 -4.81
C SER A 227 -10.21 26.63 -4.81
N GLN A 228 -9.53 25.79 -5.58
CA GLN A 228 -8.07 25.67 -5.57
C GLN A 228 -7.32 27.01 -5.65
N LEU A 229 -6.32 27.19 -4.78
CA LEU A 229 -5.37 28.32 -4.79
C LEU A 229 -3.92 27.83 -4.94
N ASP A 230 -3.08 28.62 -5.61
CA ASP A 230 -1.64 28.31 -5.75
C ASP A 230 -0.78 28.94 -4.65
N CYS A 231 -1.23 28.81 -3.40
CA CYS A 231 -0.53 29.28 -2.22
C CYS A 231 -0.04 28.12 -1.34
N PHE A 232 0.91 28.41 -0.45
CA PHE A 232 1.33 27.47 0.58
C PHE A 232 0.35 27.48 1.76
N ASP A 233 0.37 26.43 2.59
CA ASP A 233 -0.32 26.49 3.87
C ASP A 233 0.24 27.65 4.72
N LYS A 234 -0.64 28.30 5.48
CA LYS A 234 -0.36 29.49 6.31
C LYS A 234 0.12 30.69 5.51
N THR A 235 -0.38 30.86 4.28
CA THR A 235 -0.05 32.04 3.46
C THR A 235 -0.76 33.28 4.01
N PRO A 236 -0.08 34.44 4.14
CA PRO A 236 -0.74 35.67 4.55
C PRO A 236 -1.81 36.11 3.56
N PHE A 237 -3.03 36.27 4.05
CA PHE A 237 -4.15 36.84 3.31
C PHE A 237 -4.20 38.34 3.56
N LEU A 238 -4.11 39.16 2.51
CA LEU A 238 -4.00 40.62 2.60
C LEU A 238 -5.34 41.32 2.42
N GLY A 239 -6.19 40.77 1.55
CA GLY A 239 -7.50 41.34 1.27
C GLY A 239 -8.13 40.66 0.06
N PHE A 240 -9.30 41.12 -0.35
CA PHE A 240 -9.97 40.57 -1.54
C PHE A 240 -10.75 41.65 -2.28
N SER A 241 -11.02 41.41 -3.56
CA SER A 241 -11.88 42.23 -4.39
C SER A 241 -13.09 41.41 -4.86
N LEU A 242 -14.24 42.06 -4.96
CA LEU A 242 -15.45 41.43 -5.48
C LEU A 242 -15.30 41.23 -6.98
N TYR A 243 -15.42 39.99 -7.45
CA TYR A 243 -15.24 39.68 -8.86
C TYR A 243 -16.46 40.10 -9.68
N HIS A 244 -16.24 40.93 -10.70
CA HIS A 244 -17.29 41.42 -11.58
C HIS A 244 -16.91 41.20 -13.06
N PRO A 245 -17.58 40.28 -13.80
CA PRO A 245 -17.19 39.93 -15.16
C PRO A 245 -17.09 41.11 -16.12
N GLN A 246 -17.96 42.12 -15.96
CA GLN A 246 -18.01 43.29 -16.84
C GLN A 246 -16.75 44.19 -16.74
N THR A 247 -16.08 44.20 -15.58
CA THR A 247 -14.92 45.06 -15.33
C THR A 247 -13.62 44.28 -15.24
N ASP A 248 -13.68 43.01 -14.85
CA ASP A 248 -12.49 42.15 -14.67
C ASP A 248 -12.16 41.28 -15.89
N GLN A 249 -13.12 40.98 -16.76
CA GLN A 249 -12.92 40.13 -17.93
C GLN A 249 -12.54 40.95 -19.18
N VAL A 250 -11.51 40.52 -19.90
CA VAL A 250 -11.16 41.05 -21.23
C VAL A 250 -11.60 40.06 -22.30
N LYS A 251 -12.47 40.49 -23.22
CA LYS A 251 -13.01 39.61 -24.28
C LYS A 251 -12.02 39.35 -25.41
N ASP A 252 -11.25 40.36 -25.80
CA ASP A 252 -10.33 40.33 -26.94
C ASP A 252 -8.89 40.63 -26.51
N CYS A 253 -8.23 39.66 -25.88
CA CYS A 253 -6.83 39.78 -25.49
C CYS A 253 -5.88 39.12 -26.53
N ARG A 254 -4.79 39.81 -26.86
CA ARG A 254 -3.63 39.24 -27.55
C ARG A 254 -2.65 38.64 -26.53
N LEU A 255 -2.29 37.37 -26.74
CA LEU A 255 -1.23 36.64 -26.03
C LEU A 255 -0.09 36.29 -27.00
N PRO A 256 1.15 36.07 -26.52
CA PRO A 256 2.24 35.53 -27.32
C PRO A 256 1.91 34.17 -27.95
N ASP A 257 2.40 33.89 -29.17
CA ASP A 257 2.07 32.66 -29.94
C ASP A 257 2.36 31.34 -29.18
N TRP A 258 3.44 31.30 -28.39
CA TRP A 258 3.81 30.13 -27.60
C TRP A 258 2.85 29.87 -26.42
N LEU A 259 1.98 30.82 -26.08
CA LEU A 259 0.91 30.69 -25.09
C LEU A 259 -0.46 30.43 -25.73
N ALA A 260 -0.56 30.26 -27.05
CA ALA A 260 -1.83 30.05 -27.75
C ALA A 260 -2.58 28.77 -27.32
N HIS A 261 -1.89 27.82 -26.69
CA HIS A 261 -2.45 26.57 -26.16
C HIS A 261 -3.12 26.71 -24.79
N TRP A 262 -3.08 27.89 -24.16
CA TRP A 262 -3.66 28.11 -22.84
C TRP A 262 -5.19 28.22 -22.91
N PRO A 263 -5.92 27.68 -21.91
CA PRO A 263 -7.36 27.78 -21.86
C PRO A 263 -7.80 29.25 -21.76
N LYS A 264 -8.94 29.59 -22.37
CA LYS A 264 -9.53 30.93 -22.25
C LYS A 264 -10.28 31.13 -20.94
N TRP A 265 -10.49 30.08 -20.17
CA TRP A 265 -11.30 30.04 -18.95
C TRP A 265 -10.49 29.43 -17.80
N LEU A 266 -10.77 29.88 -16.59
CA LEU A 266 -10.31 29.28 -15.34
C LEU A 266 -10.95 27.90 -15.19
N ASP A 267 -10.15 26.86 -14.92
CA ASP A 267 -10.66 25.52 -14.60
C ASP A 267 -10.97 25.42 -13.09
N ASP A 268 -12.23 25.58 -12.73
CA ASP A 268 -12.73 25.55 -11.34
C ASP A 268 -13.38 24.22 -10.96
N ARG A 269 -13.28 23.19 -11.83
CA ARG A 269 -13.97 21.90 -11.68
C ARG A 269 -13.20 20.98 -10.71
N GLY A 270 -13.51 21.08 -9.42
CA GLY A 270 -13.05 20.14 -8.40
C GLY A 270 -13.65 18.74 -8.60
N PHE A 271 -12.79 17.70 -8.61
CA PHE A 271 -13.07 16.25 -8.67
C PHE A 271 -14.55 15.82 -8.58
N GLU A 272 -15.30 15.94 -9.66
CA GLU A 272 -16.57 15.24 -9.79
C GLU A 272 -16.31 13.77 -10.13
N LYS A 273 -17.21 12.89 -9.66
CA LYS A 273 -17.19 11.46 -10.01
C LYS A 273 -17.23 11.34 -11.54
N THR A 274 -16.14 10.86 -12.13
CA THR A 274 -16.16 10.43 -13.53
C THR A 274 -17.07 9.19 -13.60
N GLY A 275 -18.24 9.34 -14.22
CA GLY A 275 -19.08 8.20 -14.57
C GLY A 275 -18.35 7.27 -15.56
N ASP A 276 -18.92 6.10 -15.81
CA ASP A 276 -18.36 5.16 -16.80
C ASP A 276 -18.39 5.78 -18.20
N VAL A 277 -17.29 6.42 -18.58
CA VAL A 277 -17.11 7.01 -19.90
C VAL A 277 -16.83 5.88 -20.89
N ARG A 278 -17.70 5.76 -21.89
CA ARG A 278 -17.57 4.76 -22.95
C ARG A 278 -16.40 5.15 -23.86
N ILE A 279 -15.42 4.26 -23.96
CA ILE A 279 -14.29 4.39 -24.89
C ILE A 279 -14.82 4.34 -26.32
N LEU A 280 -14.49 5.35 -27.12
CA LEU A 280 -14.80 5.41 -28.55
C LEU A 280 -13.61 4.89 -29.35
N PRO A 281 -13.86 4.13 -30.44
CA PRO A 281 -12.81 3.56 -31.27
C PRO A 281 -11.98 4.67 -31.94
N SER A 282 -10.74 4.35 -32.29
CA SER A 282 -9.83 5.32 -32.89
C SER A 282 -10.32 5.81 -34.26
N SER A 283 -10.18 7.11 -34.49
CA SER A 283 -10.32 7.75 -35.80
C SER A 283 -9.52 7.03 -36.92
N ILE A 284 -8.37 6.43 -36.57
CA ILE A 284 -7.49 5.73 -37.52
C ILE A 284 -8.07 4.36 -37.91
N GLU A 285 -8.79 3.67 -37.02
CA GLU A 285 -9.44 2.40 -37.36
C GLU A 285 -10.59 2.57 -38.35
N VAL A 286 -11.31 3.69 -38.25
CA VAL A 286 -12.34 4.06 -39.24
C VAL A 286 -11.71 4.28 -40.62
N LEU A 287 -10.52 4.88 -40.66
CA LEU A 287 -9.76 5.10 -41.91
C LEU A 287 -9.39 3.77 -42.61
N LYS A 288 -9.16 2.68 -41.86
CA LYS A 288 -8.81 1.37 -42.44
C LYS A 288 -9.87 0.81 -43.41
N LYS A 289 -11.14 1.22 -43.27
CA LYS A 289 -12.21 0.88 -44.23
C LYS A 289 -11.97 1.45 -45.62
N TYR A 290 -11.24 2.58 -45.69
CA TYR A 290 -10.99 3.35 -46.89
C TYR A 290 -9.60 3.11 -47.47
N THR A 291 -8.76 2.24 -46.89
CA THR A 291 -7.40 1.94 -47.37
C THR A 291 -7.34 0.60 -48.11
N MET A 292 -6.47 0.47 -49.11
CA MET A 292 -6.27 -0.81 -49.83
C MET A 292 -5.73 -1.89 -48.90
N LYS A 293 -6.35 -3.09 -48.89
CA LYS A 293 -5.74 -4.29 -48.29
C LYS A 293 -4.50 -4.63 -49.11
N GLN A 294 -3.31 -4.43 -48.56
CA GLN A 294 -2.13 -5.09 -49.10
C GLN A 294 -2.26 -6.59 -48.79
N GLU A 295 -2.38 -7.40 -49.84
CA GLU A 295 -2.14 -8.84 -49.75
C GLU A 295 -0.71 -9.02 -49.22
N ALA A 296 -0.59 -9.77 -48.13
CA ALA A 296 0.69 -10.16 -47.59
C ALA A 296 1.37 -11.11 -48.59
N GLU A 297 2.27 -10.58 -49.41
CA GLU A 297 3.16 -11.40 -50.22
C GLU A 297 4.09 -12.22 -49.32
N SER A 298 4.16 -13.49 -49.67
CA SER A 298 4.89 -14.59 -49.05
C SER A 298 6.41 -14.50 -49.23
N HIS A 299 7.12 -14.65 -48.10
CA HIS A 299 8.42 -15.34 -47.87
C HIS A 299 9.69 -14.91 -48.67
N PRO A 300 10.86 -14.92 -47.99
CA PRO A 300 11.65 -16.15 -47.93
C PRO A 300 12.21 -16.50 -46.54
N SER A 301 12.39 -17.80 -46.35
CA SER A 301 13.13 -18.50 -45.31
C SER A 301 14.66 -18.35 -45.42
N ALA A 302 15.34 -18.66 -44.30
CA ALA A 302 16.79 -18.83 -44.07
C ALA A 302 17.53 -17.53 -43.69
N HIS A 303 18.30 -17.44 -42.59
CA HIS A 303 19.23 -18.43 -42.04
C HIS A 303 19.29 -18.47 -40.50
N ASN A 304 19.64 -19.65 -40.03
CA ASN A 304 20.06 -20.01 -38.68
C ASN A 304 21.32 -19.26 -38.19
N SER A 305 21.54 -19.41 -36.89
CA SER A 305 22.79 -19.30 -36.11
C SER A 305 23.26 -17.90 -35.68
N ILE A 306 22.75 -17.41 -34.54
CA ILE A 306 23.52 -16.56 -33.61
C ILE A 306 23.05 -16.88 -32.18
N PHE A 307 23.59 -17.95 -31.61
CA PHE A 307 23.83 -18.14 -30.16
C PHE A 307 24.72 -19.38 -30.05
N SER A 308 26.02 -19.21 -30.32
CA SER A 308 27.04 -20.04 -29.68
C SER A 308 27.20 -19.48 -28.28
N THR A 309 26.82 -20.26 -27.28
CA THR A 309 27.29 -20.04 -25.91
C THR A 309 28.76 -20.43 -25.90
N ASP A 310 29.63 -19.43 -25.79
CA ASP A 310 31.02 -19.66 -25.40
C ASP A 310 30.99 -20.21 -23.97
N ASP A 311 31.26 -21.51 -23.84
CA ASP A 311 31.65 -22.14 -22.59
C ASP A 311 33.04 -21.60 -22.22
N GLU A 312 33.09 -20.60 -21.35
CA GLU A 312 34.32 -20.28 -20.63
C GLU A 312 34.47 -21.26 -19.47
N ASP A 313 35.35 -22.24 -19.68
CA ASP A 313 35.93 -23.10 -18.65
C ASP A 313 36.56 -22.26 -17.54
N PHE A 314 35.93 -22.20 -16.37
CA PHE A 314 36.55 -21.73 -15.15
C PHE A 314 37.27 -22.87 -14.43
N ALA A 315 38.58 -22.99 -14.67
CA ALA A 315 39.49 -23.80 -13.88
C ALA A 315 40.04 -23.00 -12.69
N GLY A 316 39.98 -23.58 -11.47
CA GLY A 316 40.76 -23.08 -10.32
C GLY A 316 40.19 -23.44 -8.95
N HIS A 317 40.50 -24.64 -8.47
CA HIS A 317 40.09 -25.23 -7.19
C HIS A 317 40.15 -24.30 -5.95
N THR A 318 39.01 -24.16 -5.28
CA THR A 318 38.85 -24.60 -3.88
C THR A 318 37.61 -25.50 -3.84
N ASP A 319 37.65 -26.64 -3.15
CA ASP A 319 36.61 -27.70 -3.22
C ASP A 319 35.24 -27.33 -2.61
N GLY A 320 34.99 -26.04 -2.35
CA GLY A 320 33.76 -25.51 -1.76
C GLY A 320 34.00 -24.32 -0.82
N ILE A 321 32.91 -23.81 -0.25
CA ILE A 321 32.91 -22.83 0.84
C ILE A 321 33.37 -23.54 2.11
N VAL A 322 34.49 -23.13 2.69
CA VAL A 322 35.05 -23.75 3.90
C VAL A 322 34.84 -22.83 5.09
N ILE A 323 34.14 -23.33 6.10
CA ILE A 323 33.89 -22.68 7.38
C ILE A 323 34.71 -23.41 8.45
N LYS A 324 35.53 -22.68 9.18
CA LYS A 324 36.30 -23.18 10.33
C LYS A 324 35.90 -22.47 11.61
N GLY A 325 35.66 -23.27 12.66
CA GLY A 325 35.43 -22.81 14.01
C GLY A 325 34.20 -21.94 14.20
N ALA A 326 33.07 -22.25 13.55
CA ALA A 326 31.84 -21.47 13.74
C ALA A 326 31.30 -21.64 15.18
N ARG A 327 31.03 -20.51 15.85
CA ARG A 327 30.64 -20.42 17.27
C ARG A 327 29.42 -19.54 17.52
N GLN A 328 28.77 -19.04 16.47
CA GLN A 328 27.61 -18.17 16.60
C GLN A 328 26.48 -18.86 17.38
N ASN A 329 25.90 -18.15 18.36
CA ASN A 329 24.86 -18.65 19.26
C ASN A 329 25.26 -19.93 20.03
N ASN A 330 24.72 -21.09 19.64
CA ASN A 330 24.98 -22.38 20.29
C ASN A 330 25.94 -23.30 19.53
N LEU A 331 26.51 -22.85 18.39
CA LEU A 331 27.45 -23.64 17.60
C LEU A 331 28.74 -23.96 18.37
N LYS A 332 29.21 -25.20 18.27
CA LYS A 332 30.30 -25.73 19.11
C LYS A 332 31.61 -25.84 18.34
N ASN A 333 32.09 -24.70 17.84
CA ASN A 333 33.35 -24.61 17.11
C ASN A 333 33.40 -25.53 15.88
N ILE A 334 32.33 -25.52 15.09
CA ILE A 334 32.13 -26.51 14.01
C ILE A 334 32.91 -26.13 12.74
N ASN A 335 33.35 -27.16 12.01
CA ASN A 335 33.99 -27.05 10.71
C ASN A 335 33.09 -27.67 9.65
N VAL A 336 32.79 -26.92 8.58
CA VAL A 336 31.87 -27.34 7.52
C VAL A 336 32.45 -26.97 6.16
N THR A 337 32.32 -27.87 5.19
CA THR A 337 32.61 -27.57 3.78
C THR A 337 31.33 -27.72 2.96
N ILE A 338 30.96 -26.68 2.20
CA ILE A 338 29.77 -26.63 1.33
C ILE A 338 30.25 -26.63 -0.13
N PRO A 339 29.94 -27.66 -0.93
CA PRO A 339 30.40 -27.75 -2.31
C PRO A 339 29.77 -26.68 -3.21
N TYR A 340 30.55 -26.10 -4.12
CA TYR A 340 30.04 -25.17 -5.13
C TYR A 340 29.14 -25.86 -6.15
N GLY A 341 28.17 -25.13 -6.70
CA GLY A 341 27.32 -25.63 -7.80
C GLY A 341 26.41 -26.80 -7.41
N LYS A 342 26.18 -26.99 -6.11
CA LYS A 342 25.42 -28.13 -5.54
C LYS A 342 24.32 -27.65 -4.59
N ILE A 343 23.34 -28.51 -4.37
CA ILE A 343 22.28 -28.33 -3.36
C ILE A 343 22.73 -28.97 -2.05
N THR A 344 23.03 -28.13 -1.06
CA THR A 344 23.35 -28.55 0.30
C THR A 344 22.15 -28.32 1.22
N VAL A 345 21.60 -29.38 1.80
CA VAL A 345 20.50 -29.28 2.78
C VAL A 345 21.05 -29.31 4.20
N MET A 346 20.64 -28.36 5.04
CA MET A 346 20.90 -28.34 6.47
C MET A 346 19.66 -28.81 7.22
N THR A 347 19.79 -29.87 8.02
CA THR A 347 18.68 -30.50 8.75
C THR A 347 19.06 -30.80 10.21
N GLY A 348 18.10 -31.28 11.00
CA GLY A 348 18.24 -31.61 12.42
C GLY A 348 17.15 -30.99 13.31
N VAL A 349 17.15 -31.32 14.60
CA VAL A 349 16.07 -30.95 15.54
C VAL A 349 15.84 -29.43 15.69
N SER A 350 14.63 -29.02 16.11
CA SER A 350 14.32 -27.60 16.39
C SER A 350 15.31 -27.03 17.41
N GLY A 351 15.95 -25.90 17.12
CA GLY A 351 16.95 -25.28 18.00
C GLY A 351 18.34 -25.95 17.98
N SER A 352 18.65 -26.82 17.02
CA SER A 352 19.96 -27.48 16.93
C SER A 352 21.12 -26.56 16.47
N GLY A 353 20.82 -25.42 15.84
CA GLY A 353 21.82 -24.47 15.33
C GLY A 353 21.80 -24.24 13.80
N LYS A 354 20.81 -24.79 13.07
CA LYS A 354 20.70 -24.66 11.60
C LYS A 354 20.70 -23.21 11.11
N SER A 355 19.75 -22.40 11.61
CA SER A 355 19.65 -20.99 11.24
C SER A 355 20.86 -20.18 11.71
N SER A 356 21.50 -20.58 12.82
CA SER A 356 22.72 -19.94 13.31
C SER A 356 23.90 -20.15 12.37
N LEU A 357 24.00 -21.31 11.73
CA LEU A 357 25.01 -21.56 10.70
C LEU A 357 24.66 -20.87 9.38
N ALA A 358 23.44 -21.09 8.86
CA ALA A 358 23.04 -20.59 7.54
C ALA A 358 22.89 -19.06 7.50
N PHE A 359 22.13 -18.48 8.42
CA PHE A 359 21.79 -17.05 8.39
C PHE A 359 22.70 -16.21 9.27
N ASP A 360 22.86 -16.58 10.55
CA ASP A 360 23.59 -15.73 11.50
C ASP A 360 25.11 -15.80 11.31
N THR A 361 25.62 -16.79 10.57
CA THR A 361 27.05 -16.93 10.25
C THR A 361 27.33 -16.71 8.76
N ILE A 362 26.86 -17.61 7.88
CA ILE A 362 27.24 -17.61 6.45
C ILE A 362 26.63 -16.41 5.72
N PHE A 363 25.31 -16.21 5.83
CA PHE A 363 24.64 -15.09 5.18
C PHE A 363 25.12 -13.73 5.71
N ALA A 364 25.24 -13.61 7.03
CA ALA A 364 25.71 -12.39 7.69
C ALA A 364 27.13 -12.00 7.23
N GLU A 365 28.05 -12.95 7.18
CA GLU A 365 29.42 -12.72 6.69
C GLU A 365 29.44 -12.34 5.20
N SER A 366 28.64 -13.01 4.37
CA SER A 366 28.57 -12.70 2.94
C SER A 366 28.05 -11.29 2.68
N GLN A 367 26.97 -10.89 3.34
CA GLN A 367 26.46 -9.52 3.28
C GLN A 367 27.50 -8.51 3.77
N GLN A 368 28.18 -8.79 4.88
CA GLN A 368 29.21 -7.91 5.39
C GLN A 368 30.34 -7.70 4.37
N ARG A 369 30.86 -8.76 3.74
CA ARG A 369 31.88 -8.66 2.68
C ARG A 369 31.40 -7.85 1.48
N PHE A 370 30.14 -8.03 1.09
CA PHE A 370 29.53 -7.25 0.02
C PHE A 370 29.47 -5.76 0.37
N PHE A 371 29.04 -5.39 1.58
CA PHE A 371 29.00 -3.98 2.02
C PHE A 371 30.39 -3.38 2.22
N GLU A 372 31.38 -4.17 2.66
CA GLU A 372 32.78 -3.76 2.73
C GLU A 372 33.37 -3.45 1.34
N SER A 373 32.70 -3.81 0.24
CA SER A 373 33.08 -3.42 -1.11
C SER A 373 32.47 -2.08 -1.58
N MET A 374 31.42 -1.56 -0.91
CA MET A 374 30.73 -0.30 -1.27
C MET A 374 31.57 0.96 -1.02
N SER A 375 31.08 2.14 -1.41
CA SER A 375 31.81 3.41 -1.27
C SER A 375 32.02 3.82 0.21
N LEU A 376 33.02 4.67 0.48
CA LEU A 376 33.35 5.12 1.85
C LEU A 376 32.20 5.87 2.54
N SER A 377 31.40 6.64 1.80
CA SER A 377 30.21 7.35 2.30
C SER A 377 29.14 6.38 2.79
N GLU A 378 28.90 5.30 2.04
CA GLU A 378 27.94 4.25 2.39
C GLU A 378 28.45 3.45 3.61
N ARG A 379 29.73 3.06 3.64
CA ARG A 379 30.36 2.32 4.76
C ARG A 379 30.21 2.98 6.13
N SER A 380 30.18 4.32 6.19
CA SER A 380 30.08 5.06 7.47
C SER A 380 28.78 4.76 8.23
N GLN A 381 27.70 4.39 7.52
CA GLN A 381 26.40 4.03 8.10
C GLN A 381 26.37 2.59 8.64
N PHE A 382 27.29 1.72 8.21
CA PHE A 382 27.23 0.27 8.46
C PHE A 382 28.17 -0.22 9.59
N LYS A 383 29.04 0.65 10.14
CA LYS A 383 30.05 0.30 11.16
C LYS A 383 29.49 -0.17 12.53
N LEU A 384 28.18 -0.30 12.68
CA LEU A 384 27.50 -0.59 13.96
C LEU A 384 27.02 -2.05 14.11
N MET A 385 27.21 -2.93 13.12
CA MET A 385 26.79 -4.34 13.22
C MET A 385 27.85 -5.23 13.90
N SER A 386 27.42 -6.14 14.76
CA SER A 386 28.30 -7.13 15.41
C SER A 386 28.75 -8.20 14.40
N LYS A 387 30.07 -8.44 14.31
CA LYS A 387 30.61 -9.50 13.44
C LYS A 387 30.19 -10.90 13.93
N PRO A 388 29.91 -11.85 13.01
CA PRO A 388 29.63 -13.24 13.39
C PRO A 388 30.87 -13.90 14.03
N GLN A 389 30.64 -14.90 14.89
CA GLN A 389 31.71 -15.61 15.59
C GLN A 389 32.18 -16.86 14.83
N PHE A 390 33.35 -16.79 14.19
CA PHE A 390 34.03 -17.93 13.54
C PHE A 390 35.56 -17.73 13.51
N ASP A 391 36.35 -18.76 13.18
CA ASP A 391 37.81 -18.63 13.00
C ASP A 391 38.15 -18.16 11.59
N GLN A 392 37.62 -18.85 10.58
CA GLN A 392 37.89 -18.53 9.17
C GLN A 392 36.73 -18.99 8.28
N ILE A 393 36.36 -18.15 7.31
CA ILE A 393 35.48 -18.54 6.19
C ILE A 393 36.19 -18.19 4.87
N THR A 394 36.44 -19.18 4.02
CA THR A 394 37.08 -19.02 2.71
C THR A 394 36.15 -19.46 1.59
N GLY A 395 36.24 -18.78 0.43
CA GLY A 395 35.43 -19.12 -0.73
C GLY A 395 33.95 -18.73 -0.62
N LEU A 396 33.62 -17.67 0.12
CA LEU A 396 32.23 -17.24 0.29
C LEU A 396 31.82 -16.25 -0.81
N PRO A 397 30.94 -16.61 -1.74
CA PRO A 397 30.43 -15.68 -2.75
C PRO A 397 29.34 -14.76 -2.16
N PRO A 398 28.88 -13.73 -2.89
CA PRO A 398 27.72 -12.93 -2.51
C PRO A 398 26.48 -13.84 -2.30
N ALA A 399 25.73 -13.58 -1.23
CA ALA A 399 24.62 -14.42 -0.82
C ALA A 399 23.28 -13.69 -0.88
N ILE A 400 22.24 -14.41 -1.30
CA ILE A 400 20.85 -13.96 -1.30
C ILE A 400 20.05 -14.89 -0.40
N ALA A 401 19.46 -14.36 0.67
CA ALA A 401 18.56 -15.10 1.53
C ALA A 401 17.11 -14.92 1.07
N ILE A 402 16.39 -16.04 0.93
CA ILE A 402 14.95 -16.05 0.66
C ILE A 402 14.28 -16.72 1.88
N SER A 403 13.63 -15.91 2.71
CA SER A 403 12.91 -16.35 3.91
C SER A 403 11.50 -15.78 3.97
N GLN A 404 10.59 -16.51 4.63
CA GLN A 404 9.21 -16.05 4.82
C GLN A 404 9.08 -14.93 5.88
N ARG A 405 10.11 -14.75 6.72
CA ARG A 405 10.08 -13.81 7.86
C ARG A 405 10.18 -12.33 7.44
N ASN A 406 10.87 -12.05 6.33
CA ASN A 406 11.16 -10.68 5.87
C ASN A 406 10.29 -10.21 4.70
N ALA A 407 9.15 -10.87 4.48
CA ALA A 407 8.21 -10.48 3.44
C ALA A 407 7.77 -9.02 3.65
N ASN A 408 8.08 -8.15 2.70
CA ASN A 408 7.76 -6.74 2.75
C ASN A 408 6.22 -6.58 2.65
N ARG A 409 5.53 -6.53 3.80
CA ARG A 409 4.05 -6.44 3.89
C ARG A 409 3.52 -5.04 3.57
N ASN A 410 4.19 -4.33 2.68
CA ASN A 410 3.74 -3.02 2.23
C ASN A 410 2.44 -3.22 1.41
N PRO A 411 1.31 -2.60 1.81
CA PRO A 411 0.05 -2.72 1.08
C PRO A 411 0.11 -2.19 -0.36
N ARG A 412 1.11 -1.37 -0.69
CA ARG A 412 1.39 -0.90 -2.06
C ARG A 412 2.19 -1.89 -2.91
N SER A 413 2.74 -2.95 -2.33
CA SER A 413 3.40 -4.00 -3.09
C SER A 413 2.36 -4.97 -3.67
N THR A 414 2.57 -5.35 -4.93
CA THR A 414 1.75 -6.28 -5.70
C THR A 414 2.60 -7.34 -6.37
N VAL A 415 1.98 -8.42 -6.84
CA VAL A 415 2.65 -9.42 -7.69
C VAL A 415 3.34 -8.76 -8.89
N GLY A 416 2.69 -7.80 -9.56
CA GLY A 416 3.25 -7.09 -10.70
C GLY A 416 4.53 -6.32 -10.36
N THR A 417 4.55 -5.62 -9.23
CA THR A 417 5.74 -4.87 -8.78
C THR A 417 6.88 -5.76 -8.28
N MET A 418 6.61 -7.03 -7.96
CA MET A 418 7.63 -8.00 -7.51
C MET A 418 8.25 -8.82 -8.65
N THR A 419 7.64 -8.78 -9.85
CA THR A 419 8.01 -9.63 -11.00
C THR A 419 8.64 -8.86 -12.16
N ASP A 420 8.73 -7.52 -12.02
CA ASP A 420 8.96 -6.50 -13.05
C ASP A 420 8.06 -6.58 -14.29
N ILE A 421 7.10 -7.50 -14.34
CA ILE A 421 6.14 -7.61 -15.45
C ILE A 421 5.32 -6.33 -15.54
N TYR A 422 4.98 -5.74 -14.40
CA TYR A 422 4.27 -4.46 -14.36
C TYR A 422 5.07 -3.36 -15.06
N ASP A 423 6.39 -3.30 -14.88
CA ASP A 423 7.24 -2.27 -15.49
C ASP A 423 7.38 -2.43 -17.00
N LEU A 424 7.43 -3.68 -17.46
CA LEU A 424 7.36 -3.99 -18.88
C LEU A 424 6.01 -3.58 -19.48
N LEU A 425 4.90 -3.82 -18.77
CA LEU A 425 3.58 -3.35 -19.19
C LEU A 425 3.47 -1.83 -19.21
N ARG A 426 3.99 -1.13 -18.19
CA ARG A 426 4.02 0.34 -18.16
C ARG A 426 4.78 0.89 -19.36
N SER A 427 5.90 0.27 -19.70
CA SER A 427 6.72 0.66 -20.86
C SER A 427 6.00 0.36 -22.18
N LEU A 428 5.31 -0.78 -22.29
CA LEU A 428 4.52 -1.14 -23.46
C LEU A 428 3.40 -0.12 -23.71
N PHE A 429 2.60 0.19 -22.68
CA PHE A 429 1.50 1.16 -22.78
C PHE A 429 2.00 2.58 -23.02
N ALA A 430 3.12 2.99 -22.41
CA ALA A 430 3.73 4.30 -22.70
C ALA A 430 4.13 4.46 -24.18
N ASN A 431 4.65 3.40 -24.80
CA ASN A 431 5.18 3.46 -26.17
C ASN A 431 4.12 3.32 -27.26
N ILE A 432 3.11 2.46 -27.08
CA ILE A 432 2.14 2.12 -28.14
C ILE A 432 0.67 2.34 -27.76
N GLY A 433 0.40 2.77 -26.53
CA GLY A 433 -0.96 2.96 -26.01
C GLY A 433 -1.70 4.11 -26.66
N VAL A 434 -2.98 3.89 -26.98
CA VAL A 434 -3.91 4.90 -27.46
C VAL A 434 -4.58 5.55 -26.25
N ARG A 435 -4.60 6.89 -26.21
CA ARG A 435 -5.19 7.65 -25.11
C ARG A 435 -6.63 7.97 -25.41
N HIS A 436 -7.45 8.06 -24.37
CA HIS A 436 -8.84 8.48 -24.49
C HIS A 436 -9.13 9.63 -23.54
N CYS A 437 -9.96 10.57 -23.97
CA CYS A 437 -10.38 11.69 -23.13
C CYS A 437 -11.20 11.18 -21.94
N PRO A 438 -10.87 11.58 -20.70
CA PRO A 438 -11.60 11.13 -19.53
C PRO A 438 -13.01 11.69 -19.38
N GLU A 439 -13.38 12.69 -20.18
CA GLU A 439 -14.71 13.29 -20.17
C GLU A 439 -15.62 12.69 -21.26
N CYS A 440 -15.12 12.54 -22.50
CA CYS A 440 -15.94 12.11 -23.63
C CYS A 440 -15.55 10.77 -24.27
N GLY A 441 -14.43 10.17 -23.88
CA GLY A 441 -14.00 8.85 -24.38
C GLY A 441 -13.37 8.85 -25.78
N ASN A 442 -13.30 9.99 -26.46
CA ASN A 442 -12.66 10.11 -27.77
C ASN A 442 -11.17 9.78 -27.72
N SER A 443 -10.69 9.05 -28.73
CA SER A 443 -9.26 8.75 -28.91
C SER A 443 -8.46 10.01 -29.19
N ILE A 444 -7.32 10.17 -28.53
CA ILE A 444 -6.40 11.29 -28.70
C ILE A 444 -5.06 10.72 -29.20
N GLU A 445 -4.85 10.86 -30.50
CA GLU A 445 -3.65 10.43 -31.20
C GLU A 445 -3.02 11.65 -31.90
N PRO A 446 -2.02 12.29 -31.27
CA PRO A 446 -1.32 13.41 -31.90
C PRO A 446 -0.49 12.88 -33.08
N LEU A 447 -0.81 13.37 -34.28
CA LEU A 447 -0.10 13.05 -35.51
C LEU A 447 0.56 14.31 -36.05
N THR A 448 1.73 14.16 -36.66
CA THR A 448 2.34 15.23 -37.44
C THR A 448 1.54 15.48 -38.72
N ALA A 449 1.63 16.71 -39.26
CA ALA A 449 0.98 17.03 -40.54
C ALA A 449 1.38 16.04 -41.66
N SER A 450 2.65 15.63 -41.68
CA SER A 450 3.18 14.64 -42.62
C SER A 450 2.53 13.26 -42.47
N GLU A 451 2.30 12.80 -41.24
CA GLU A 451 1.62 11.51 -40.98
C GLU A 451 0.15 11.55 -41.42
N ILE A 452 -0.57 12.65 -41.14
CA ILE A 452 -1.95 12.84 -41.60
C ILE A 452 -2.01 12.81 -43.13
N ILE A 453 -1.08 13.50 -43.80
CA ILE A 453 -0.96 13.48 -45.27
C ILE A 453 -0.73 12.05 -45.76
N HIS A 454 0.21 11.32 -45.17
CA HIS A 454 0.54 9.95 -45.55
C HIS A 454 -0.64 8.98 -45.39
N LEU A 455 -1.40 9.09 -44.29
CA LEU A 455 -2.60 8.30 -44.05
C LEU A 455 -3.68 8.54 -45.12
N LEU A 456 -3.93 9.81 -45.47
CA LEU A 456 -4.92 10.18 -46.47
C LEU A 456 -4.48 9.84 -47.90
N LEU A 457 -3.17 9.79 -48.18
CA LEU A 457 -2.64 9.35 -49.47
C LEU A 457 -2.93 7.86 -49.77
N ASN A 458 -3.00 7.02 -48.74
CA ASN A 458 -3.19 5.57 -48.87
C ASN A 458 -4.66 5.12 -48.98
N CYS A 459 -5.60 6.08 -49.09
CA CYS A 459 -7.00 5.77 -49.32
C CYS A 459 -7.21 5.14 -50.72
N MET A 460 -8.29 4.38 -50.91
CA MET A 460 -8.66 3.77 -52.19
C MET A 460 -8.92 4.85 -53.25
N PRO A 461 -8.49 4.64 -54.50
CA PRO A 461 -8.88 5.50 -55.62
C PRO A 461 -10.38 5.74 -55.70
N GLY A 462 -10.79 6.97 -55.96
CA GLY A 462 -12.20 7.38 -55.99
C GLY A 462 -12.78 7.77 -54.62
N THR A 463 -12.02 7.66 -53.52
CA THR A 463 -12.45 8.18 -52.21
C THR A 463 -12.49 9.71 -52.23
N VAL A 464 -13.62 10.29 -51.84
CA VAL A 464 -13.78 11.74 -51.69
C VAL A 464 -13.34 12.13 -50.27
N GLN A 465 -12.43 13.10 -50.17
CA GLN A 465 -11.85 13.62 -48.93
C GLN A 465 -12.23 15.11 -48.78
N GLU A 466 -13.12 15.40 -47.84
CA GLU A 466 -13.55 16.77 -47.54
C GLU A 466 -12.89 17.25 -46.24
N ILE A 467 -11.98 18.24 -46.34
CA ILE A 467 -11.11 18.71 -45.26
C ILE A 467 -11.68 20.00 -44.67
N ARG A 468 -11.89 20.01 -43.36
CA ARG A 468 -12.47 21.12 -42.59
C ARG A 468 -11.57 21.48 -41.39
N PRO A 469 -11.34 22.77 -41.08
CA PRO A 469 -10.78 23.17 -39.80
C PRO A 469 -11.68 22.70 -38.64
N PHE A 470 -11.10 22.27 -37.53
CA PHE A 470 -11.90 21.90 -36.36
C PHE A 470 -12.62 23.15 -35.81
N HIS A 471 -13.89 23.02 -35.42
CA HIS A 471 -14.84 24.12 -35.11
C HIS A 471 -15.38 24.94 -36.30
N SER A 472 -15.09 24.58 -37.55
CA SER A 472 -15.69 25.21 -38.73
C SER A 472 -16.52 24.21 -39.53
N ASP A 473 -17.76 24.58 -39.85
CA ASP A 473 -18.63 23.76 -40.70
C ASP A 473 -18.32 23.89 -42.20
N SER A 474 -17.51 24.88 -42.59
CA SER A 474 -17.13 25.12 -43.98
C SER A 474 -15.96 24.24 -44.44
N ALA A 475 -16.13 23.59 -45.59
CA ALA A 475 -15.07 22.85 -46.28
C ALA A 475 -13.98 23.79 -46.79
N LEU A 476 -12.74 23.54 -46.40
CA LEU A 476 -11.59 24.26 -46.94
C LEU A 476 -11.18 23.68 -48.31
N ALA A 477 -11.30 22.36 -48.45
CA ALA A 477 -10.99 21.66 -49.69
C ALA A 477 -11.77 20.34 -49.80
N THR A 478 -12.12 19.96 -51.03
CA THR A 478 -12.64 18.63 -51.36
C THR A 478 -11.77 18.03 -52.46
N LEU A 479 -11.17 16.88 -52.18
CA LEU A 479 -10.21 16.20 -53.04
C LEU A 479 -10.70 14.77 -53.32
N ILE A 480 -10.39 14.24 -54.51
CA ILE A 480 -10.70 12.86 -54.87
C ILE A 480 -9.38 12.12 -55.05
N VAL A 481 -9.23 10.97 -54.41
CA VAL A 481 -8.03 10.14 -54.55
C VAL A 481 -7.92 9.65 -56.00
N PRO A 482 -6.83 9.93 -56.72
CA PRO A 482 -6.69 9.52 -58.12
C PRO A 482 -6.50 8.01 -58.27
N GLU A 483 -6.85 7.49 -59.45
CA GLU A 483 -6.56 6.11 -59.86
C GLU A 483 -5.15 6.04 -60.45
N PHE A 484 -4.22 5.42 -59.72
CA PHE A 484 -2.82 5.29 -60.15
C PHE A 484 -2.59 3.91 -60.74
N LEU A 485 -2.23 3.83 -62.02
CA LEU A 485 -2.10 2.56 -62.74
C LEU A 485 -0.65 2.00 -62.74
N THR A 486 0.39 2.79 -62.43
CA THR A 486 1.80 2.31 -62.32
C THR A 486 2.72 3.17 -61.41
N GLU A 487 3.79 2.58 -60.84
CA GLU A 487 4.84 3.26 -60.03
C GLU A 487 5.59 4.40 -60.77
N LYS A 488 5.66 4.36 -62.10
CA LYS A 488 6.34 5.40 -62.90
C LYS A 488 5.54 6.71 -62.99
N GLU A 489 4.21 6.65 -62.87
CA GLU A 489 3.35 7.84 -62.83
C GLU A 489 3.37 8.51 -61.44
N TRP A 490 3.82 7.79 -60.41
CA TRP A 490 3.94 8.26 -59.03
C TRP A 490 4.87 9.47 -58.87
N LYS A 491 5.87 9.63 -59.75
CA LYS A 491 6.77 10.80 -59.78
C LYS A 491 6.17 12.04 -60.47
N ASN A 492 5.06 11.90 -61.19
CA ASN A 492 4.32 13.02 -61.79
C ASN A 492 3.15 13.53 -60.92
N THR A 493 3.00 13.00 -59.70
CA THR A 493 1.91 13.30 -58.75
C THR A 493 2.15 14.53 -57.87
N ASP A 494 2.99 15.46 -58.30
CA ASP A 494 3.36 16.63 -57.49
C ASP A 494 2.13 17.52 -57.19
N HIS A 495 1.15 17.57 -58.09
CA HIS A 495 0.00 18.47 -57.95
C HIS A 495 -1.03 18.02 -56.89
N TYR A 496 -1.40 16.73 -56.84
CA TYR A 496 -2.34 16.22 -55.82
C TYR A 496 -1.72 16.28 -54.43
N TYR A 497 -0.47 15.80 -54.30
CA TYR A 497 0.27 15.85 -53.03
C TYR A 497 0.42 17.28 -52.50
N ARG A 498 0.84 18.24 -53.35
CA ARG A 498 0.94 19.65 -52.95
C ARG A 498 -0.41 20.23 -52.51
N ARG A 499 -1.50 19.95 -53.24
CA ARG A 499 -2.84 20.44 -52.85
C ARG A 499 -3.33 19.85 -51.54
N LEU A 500 -3.11 18.54 -51.32
CA LEU A 500 -3.46 17.87 -50.08
C LEU A 500 -2.65 18.45 -48.91
N LYS A 501 -1.33 18.58 -49.08
CA LYS A 501 -0.42 19.19 -48.11
C LYS A 501 -0.83 20.62 -47.74
N ASP A 502 -0.98 21.50 -48.73
CA ASP A 502 -1.39 22.90 -48.51
C ASP A 502 -2.74 23.00 -47.78
N SER A 503 -3.69 22.13 -48.13
CA SER A 503 -5.03 22.13 -47.52
C SER A 503 -4.97 21.68 -46.07
N ILE A 504 -4.19 20.64 -45.75
CA ILE A 504 -4.02 20.14 -44.38
C ILE A 504 -3.27 21.15 -43.52
N GLU A 505 -2.16 21.71 -43.99
CA GLU A 505 -1.39 22.71 -43.24
C GLU A 505 -2.23 23.97 -42.93
N LYS A 506 -3.01 24.46 -43.90
CA LYS A 506 -3.93 25.59 -43.70
C LYS A 506 -5.07 25.23 -42.75
N ALA A 507 -5.70 24.07 -42.91
CA ALA A 507 -6.80 23.63 -42.06
C ALA A 507 -6.35 23.44 -40.61
N LEU A 508 -5.18 22.85 -40.37
CA LEU A 508 -4.58 22.71 -39.05
C LEU A 508 -4.28 24.07 -38.42
N LYS A 509 -3.75 25.03 -39.18
CA LYS A 509 -3.50 26.39 -38.68
C LYS A 509 -4.78 27.11 -38.28
N LEU A 510 -5.84 26.99 -39.09
CA LEU A 510 -7.15 27.60 -38.81
C LEU A 510 -7.89 26.91 -37.67
N GLY A 511 -7.75 25.59 -37.53
CA GLY A 511 -8.36 24.79 -36.46
C GLY A 511 -7.48 24.64 -35.21
N SER A 512 -6.49 25.51 -35.02
CA SER A 512 -5.59 25.52 -33.86
C SER A 512 -4.96 24.16 -33.53
N GLY A 513 -4.58 23.40 -34.56
CA GLY A 513 -3.95 22.08 -34.45
C GLY A 513 -4.88 20.88 -34.64
N ALA A 514 -6.16 21.07 -34.96
CA ALA A 514 -7.08 19.98 -35.30
C ALA A 514 -7.87 20.22 -36.60
N ILE A 515 -8.25 19.13 -37.26
CA ILE A 515 -9.08 19.12 -38.48
C ILE A 515 -10.11 17.99 -38.42
N THR A 516 -11.19 18.15 -39.20
CA THR A 516 -12.14 17.08 -39.49
C THR A 516 -12.08 16.75 -40.97
N VAL A 517 -11.94 15.47 -41.29
CA VAL A 517 -11.94 14.95 -42.65
C VAL A 517 -13.14 14.04 -42.82
N LYS A 518 -14.03 14.40 -43.72
CA LYS A 518 -15.19 13.58 -44.10
C LYS A 518 -14.82 12.74 -45.31
N LEU A 519 -14.99 11.42 -45.18
CA LEU A 519 -14.67 10.44 -46.21
C LEU A 519 -15.94 9.85 -46.81
N THR A 520 -15.96 9.73 -48.14
CA THR A 520 -17.08 9.12 -48.86
C THR A 520 -16.55 8.24 -49.98
N TYR A 521 -17.02 6.99 -50.03
CA TYR A 521 -16.70 6.02 -51.07
C TYR A 521 -17.99 5.36 -51.59
N PRO A 522 -18.13 5.09 -52.90
CA PRO A 522 -19.34 4.48 -53.45
C PRO A 522 -19.73 3.18 -52.73
N GLY A 523 -20.96 3.11 -52.21
CA GLY A 523 -21.49 1.93 -51.51
C GLY A 523 -21.12 1.80 -50.02
N MET A 524 -20.36 2.74 -49.46
CA MET A 524 -20.04 2.80 -48.03
C MET A 524 -20.76 3.97 -47.34
N PRO A 525 -21.09 3.86 -46.04
CA PRO A 525 -21.59 5.01 -45.27
C PRO A 525 -20.53 6.13 -45.24
N GLU A 526 -21.02 7.35 -45.05
CA GLU A 526 -20.15 8.51 -44.83
C GLU A 526 -19.56 8.44 -43.40
N ASP A 527 -18.23 8.48 -43.31
CA ASP A 527 -17.52 8.52 -42.02
C ASP A 527 -16.82 9.89 -41.85
N LYS A 528 -16.85 10.43 -40.62
CA LYS A 528 -16.12 11.64 -40.22
C LYS A 528 -14.97 11.26 -39.32
N ILE A 529 -13.77 11.72 -39.68
CA ILE A 529 -12.53 11.40 -38.98
C ILE A 529 -11.91 12.69 -38.44
N HIS A 530 -11.52 12.67 -37.18
CA HIS A 530 -10.83 13.80 -36.53
C HIS A 530 -9.33 13.52 -36.47
N PHE A 531 -8.53 14.47 -36.96
CA PHE A 531 -7.08 14.44 -36.82
C PHE A 531 -6.60 15.66 -36.02
N GLN A 532 -5.57 15.46 -35.21
CA GLN A 532 -5.01 16.50 -34.36
C GLN A 532 -3.49 16.36 -34.23
N THR A 533 -2.80 17.49 -34.05
CA THR A 533 -1.34 17.54 -33.83
C THR A 533 -0.97 17.76 -32.37
N THR A 534 -1.94 18.10 -31.52
CA THR A 534 -1.75 18.40 -30.10
C THR A 534 -2.32 17.30 -29.22
N GLN A 535 -1.95 17.29 -27.94
CA GLN A 535 -2.45 16.35 -26.93
C GLN A 535 -3.71 16.89 -26.23
N MET A 536 -4.58 17.61 -26.93
CA MET A 536 -5.81 18.17 -26.39
C MET A 536 -7.05 17.46 -26.95
N CYS A 537 -8.06 17.25 -26.12
CA CYS A 537 -9.38 16.88 -26.60
C CYS A 537 -10.11 18.12 -27.11
N TYR A 538 -10.24 18.30 -28.41
CA TYR A 538 -10.95 19.47 -28.95
C TYR A 538 -12.49 19.41 -28.79
N HIS A 539 -13.03 18.29 -28.32
CA HIS A 539 -14.46 18.19 -27.97
C HIS A 539 -14.76 18.72 -26.56
N CYS A 540 -13.80 18.62 -25.65
CA CYS A 540 -13.96 18.92 -24.22
C CYS A 540 -13.01 20.03 -23.74
N ASP A 541 -12.11 20.51 -24.60
CA ASP A 541 -10.96 21.36 -24.26
C ASP A 541 -10.05 20.77 -23.15
N HIS A 542 -10.09 19.44 -22.97
CA HIS A 542 -9.30 18.74 -21.95
C HIS A 542 -7.87 18.51 -22.44
N VAL A 543 -6.87 19.03 -21.73
CA VAL A 543 -5.45 18.87 -22.08
C VAL A 543 -4.91 17.59 -21.44
N LEU A 544 -4.29 16.73 -22.25
CA LEU A 544 -3.55 15.55 -21.78
C LEU A 544 -2.05 15.80 -21.89
N PHE A 545 -1.29 15.29 -20.90
CA PHE A 545 0.16 15.34 -20.90
C PHE A 545 0.78 14.08 -21.52
N GLU A 546 2.07 14.16 -21.85
CA GLU A 546 2.80 13.06 -22.49
C GLU A 546 2.75 11.77 -21.67
N LEU A 547 2.51 10.65 -22.35
CA LEU A 547 2.50 9.33 -21.75
C LEU A 547 3.92 8.91 -21.47
N THR A 548 4.19 8.63 -20.20
CA THR A 548 5.46 8.05 -19.78
C THR A 548 5.17 6.77 -18.99
N PRO A 549 6.15 5.88 -18.78
CA PRO A 549 5.96 4.73 -17.89
C PRO A 549 5.54 5.16 -16.47
N SER A 550 5.88 6.37 -16.04
CA SER A 550 5.46 6.94 -14.76
C SER A 550 3.96 7.24 -14.72
N SER A 551 3.32 7.49 -15.86
CA SER A 551 1.87 7.70 -15.97
C SER A 551 1.05 6.46 -15.56
N PHE A 552 1.65 5.27 -15.54
CA PHE A 552 0.99 4.01 -15.14
C PHE A 552 1.43 3.52 -13.76
N SER A 553 2.15 4.34 -13.00
CA SER A 553 2.60 3.99 -11.65
C SER A 553 1.60 4.47 -10.61
N PHE A 554 0.95 3.55 -9.89
CA PHE A 554 0.12 3.92 -8.74
C PHE A 554 0.94 4.39 -7.52
N ASN A 555 2.27 4.35 -7.61
CA ASN A 555 3.17 4.91 -6.60
C ASN A 555 3.59 6.36 -6.90
N ASN A 556 3.35 6.86 -8.11
CA ASN A 556 3.65 8.24 -8.49
C ASN A 556 2.44 9.16 -8.14
N PRO A 557 2.63 10.25 -7.37
CA PRO A 557 1.57 11.20 -7.02
C PRO A 557 0.76 11.74 -8.19
N GLU A 558 1.36 11.90 -9.36
CA GLU A 558 0.69 12.48 -10.54
C GLU A 558 -0.28 11.51 -11.21
N SER A 559 -0.02 10.20 -11.11
CA SER A 559 -0.79 9.15 -11.78
C SER A 559 -1.59 8.26 -10.83
N MET A 560 -1.39 8.38 -9.52
CA MET A 560 -2.16 7.62 -8.55
C MET A 560 -3.59 8.18 -8.43
N CYS A 561 -4.55 7.32 -8.11
CA CYS A 561 -5.89 7.77 -7.76
C CYS A 561 -5.80 8.75 -6.57
N PRO A 562 -6.36 9.98 -6.69
CA PRO A 562 -6.22 11.01 -5.67
C PRO A 562 -6.96 10.66 -4.37
N VAL A 563 -8.04 9.87 -4.47
CA VAL A 563 -8.87 9.47 -3.33
C VAL A 563 -8.18 8.41 -2.48
N CYS A 564 -7.79 7.28 -3.07
CA CYS A 564 -7.14 6.19 -2.33
C CYS A 564 -5.60 6.30 -2.27
N LYS A 565 -5.00 7.32 -2.90
CA LYS A 565 -3.54 7.52 -2.99
C LYS A 565 -2.80 6.27 -3.47
N GLY A 566 -3.32 5.65 -4.53
CA GLY A 566 -2.72 4.47 -5.16
C GLY A 566 -2.95 3.14 -4.42
N LEU A 567 -3.75 3.09 -3.36
CA LEU A 567 -4.03 1.85 -2.64
C LEU A 567 -5.09 0.96 -3.30
N GLY A 568 -5.97 1.53 -4.12
CA GLY A 568 -7.15 0.86 -4.70
C GLY A 568 -8.29 0.60 -3.70
N ARG A 569 -8.04 0.79 -2.41
CA ARG A 569 -8.98 0.57 -1.32
C ARG A 569 -8.98 1.73 -0.36
N ILE A 570 -10.11 1.94 0.29
CA ILE A 570 -10.30 2.88 1.38
C ILE A 570 -10.68 2.10 2.64
N MET A 571 -10.23 2.57 3.80
CA MET A 571 -10.66 2.00 5.08
C MET A 571 -11.95 2.67 5.50
N GLU A 572 -12.99 1.88 5.71
CA GLU A 572 -14.30 2.33 6.16
C GLU A 572 -14.66 1.66 7.49
N ALA A 573 -15.42 2.34 8.34
CA ALA A 573 -15.89 1.73 9.59
C ALA A 573 -16.99 0.70 9.28
N ASP A 574 -16.86 -0.51 9.83
CA ASP A 574 -17.79 -1.61 9.59
C ASP A 574 -18.82 -1.68 10.73
N ILE A 575 -20.10 -1.53 10.37
CA ILE A 575 -21.22 -1.57 11.31
C ILE A 575 -21.26 -2.91 12.05
N HIS A 576 -20.94 -4.02 11.40
CA HIS A 576 -20.93 -5.35 12.02
C HIS A 576 -19.78 -5.53 13.02
N LYS A 577 -18.70 -4.74 12.89
CA LYS A 577 -17.62 -4.67 13.88
C LYS A 577 -17.92 -3.69 15.02
N ILE A 578 -18.72 -2.66 14.74
CA ILE A 578 -19.20 -1.72 15.76
C ILE A 578 -20.26 -2.39 16.64
N ILE A 579 -21.20 -3.15 16.05
CA ILE A 579 -22.25 -3.89 16.73
C ILE A 579 -22.03 -5.38 16.52
N THR A 580 -21.27 -6.01 17.42
CA THR A 580 -20.95 -7.43 17.30
C THR A 580 -22.03 -8.33 17.88
N ASN A 581 -22.85 -7.83 18.81
CA ASN A 581 -23.89 -8.61 19.50
C ASN A 581 -25.23 -7.86 19.46
N PRO A 582 -25.95 -7.86 18.33
CA PRO A 582 -27.20 -7.11 18.18
C PRO A 582 -28.33 -7.62 19.10
N GLU A 583 -28.23 -8.85 19.61
CA GLU A 583 -29.23 -9.42 20.54
C GLU A 583 -29.02 -9.02 22.00
N LEU A 584 -27.91 -8.35 22.32
CA LEU A 584 -27.69 -7.79 23.65
C LEU A 584 -28.18 -6.35 23.70
N SER A 585 -28.46 -5.89 24.92
CA SER A 585 -28.73 -4.48 25.18
C SER A 585 -27.45 -3.65 25.03
N LEU A 586 -27.59 -2.35 24.73
CA LEU A 586 -26.43 -1.45 24.71
C LEU A 586 -25.77 -1.36 26.09
N LEU A 587 -26.54 -1.56 27.17
CA LEU A 587 -26.03 -1.58 28.54
C LEU A 587 -25.12 -2.77 28.82
N ASP A 588 -25.45 -3.93 28.27
CA ASP A 588 -24.74 -5.19 28.51
C ASP A 588 -23.59 -5.46 27.53
N GLY A 589 -23.38 -4.55 26.58
CA GLY A 589 -22.23 -4.57 25.68
C GLY A 589 -22.52 -5.13 24.29
N ALA A 590 -23.68 -4.79 23.72
CA ALA A 590 -24.00 -5.03 22.30
C ALA A 590 -22.89 -4.57 21.34
N SER A 591 -22.17 -3.51 21.72
CA SER A 591 -21.10 -2.89 20.95
C SER A 591 -19.77 -2.89 21.71
N PRO A 592 -18.67 -3.42 21.11
CA PRO A 592 -17.33 -3.24 21.66
C PRO A 592 -16.88 -1.78 21.72
N PHE A 593 -17.40 -0.91 20.84
CA PHE A 593 -17.05 0.51 20.79
C PHE A 593 -17.49 1.25 22.07
N TRP A 594 -18.74 1.06 22.49
CA TRP A 594 -19.24 1.62 23.75
C TRP A 594 -18.83 0.77 24.97
N GLY A 595 -18.55 -0.52 24.75
CA GLY A 595 -18.24 -1.50 25.80
C GLY A 595 -19.44 -1.69 26.74
N ASN A 596 -19.19 -2.20 27.95
CA ASN A 596 -20.26 -2.37 28.93
C ASN A 596 -20.66 -1.02 29.56
N LEU A 597 -21.78 -0.45 29.07
CA LEU A 597 -22.31 0.83 29.56
C LEU A 597 -22.91 0.71 30.96
N ARG A 598 -23.41 -0.47 31.36
CA ARG A 598 -23.91 -0.71 32.74
C ARG A 598 -22.82 -0.46 33.79
N LYS A 599 -21.58 -0.88 33.51
CA LYS A 599 -20.41 -0.60 34.36
C LYS A 599 -20.04 0.89 34.34
N PHE A 600 -20.19 1.55 33.19
CA PHE A 600 -19.94 2.97 33.04
C PHE A 600 -20.93 3.81 33.86
N LEU A 601 -22.22 3.48 33.85
CA LEU A 601 -23.26 4.16 34.63
C LEU A 601 -23.03 4.10 36.15
N LYS A 602 -22.35 3.06 36.66
CA LYS A 602 -21.99 2.95 38.10
C LYS A 602 -20.86 3.90 38.54
N SER A 603 -20.10 4.44 37.59
CA SER A 603 -19.01 5.38 37.85
C SER A 603 -18.73 6.18 36.56
N PRO A 604 -19.66 7.03 36.13
CA PRO A 604 -19.54 7.77 34.89
C PRO A 604 -18.34 8.72 34.95
N ASN A 605 -17.78 9.05 33.80
CA ASN A 605 -16.70 10.03 33.68
C ASN A 605 -16.85 10.86 32.41
N ALA A 606 -15.94 11.81 32.19
CA ALA A 606 -15.95 12.74 31.05
C ALA A 606 -15.73 12.09 29.66
N ASN A 607 -15.98 10.79 29.50
CA ASN A 607 -15.88 10.09 28.21
C ASN A 607 -17.12 10.37 27.36
N TRP A 608 -17.00 11.37 26.49
CA TRP A 608 -18.07 11.77 25.58
C TRP A 608 -18.56 10.64 24.67
N MET A 609 -17.69 9.74 24.18
CA MET A 609 -18.11 8.68 23.25
C MET A 609 -19.14 7.73 23.86
N LYS A 610 -19.04 7.45 25.17
CA LYS A 610 -20.03 6.67 25.92
C LYS A 610 -21.19 7.52 26.41
N GLY A 611 -20.92 8.77 26.76
CA GLY A 611 -21.93 9.73 27.20
C GLY A 611 -22.91 10.12 26.09
N GLU A 612 -22.47 10.19 24.84
CA GLU A 612 -23.26 10.60 23.68
C GLU A 612 -24.48 9.69 23.47
N VAL A 613 -24.28 8.37 23.40
CA VAL A 613 -25.38 7.41 23.20
C VAL A 613 -26.34 7.36 24.40
N LEU A 614 -25.83 7.58 25.62
CA LEU A 614 -26.64 7.67 26.83
C LEU A 614 -27.48 8.95 26.84
N ALA A 615 -26.88 10.08 26.48
CA ALA A 615 -27.58 11.37 26.41
C ALA A 615 -28.62 11.38 25.28
N LEU A 616 -28.32 10.77 24.13
CA LEU A 616 -29.27 10.59 23.04
C LEU A 616 -30.47 9.73 23.47
N ALA A 617 -30.22 8.61 24.16
CA ALA A 617 -31.29 7.75 24.64
C ALA A 617 -32.18 8.43 25.70
N MET A 618 -31.58 9.22 26.59
CA MET A 618 -32.32 10.02 27.56
C MET A 618 -33.18 11.09 26.90
N ASP A 619 -32.63 11.79 25.90
CA ASP A 619 -33.35 12.84 25.17
C ASP A 619 -34.53 12.28 24.35
N GLU A 620 -34.36 11.12 23.72
CA GLU A 620 -35.41 10.46 22.91
C GLU A 620 -36.27 9.47 23.71
N ASN A 621 -36.05 9.38 25.03
CA ASN A 621 -36.77 8.49 25.94
C ASN A 621 -36.78 7.01 25.48
N ILE A 622 -35.60 6.52 25.06
CA ILE A 622 -35.39 5.15 24.58
C ILE A 622 -34.90 4.25 25.72
N ASP A 623 -35.52 3.07 25.85
CA ASP A 623 -35.08 2.06 26.80
C ASP A 623 -33.88 1.26 26.26
N LEU A 624 -32.71 1.52 26.85
CA LEU A 624 -31.45 0.85 26.50
C LEU A 624 -31.30 -0.56 27.09
N GLU A 625 -32.26 -1.05 27.90
CA GLU A 625 -32.31 -2.45 28.34
C GLU A 625 -32.79 -3.38 27.22
N LEU A 626 -33.47 -2.84 26.20
CA LEU A 626 -33.87 -3.63 25.04
C LEU A 626 -32.64 -4.08 24.21
N PRO A 627 -32.68 -5.29 23.62
CA PRO A 627 -31.72 -5.72 22.62
C PRO A 627 -31.57 -4.69 21.49
N TRP A 628 -30.35 -4.49 20.99
CA TRP A 628 -30.09 -3.57 19.87
C TRP A 628 -30.96 -3.88 18.64
N SER A 629 -31.25 -5.15 18.37
CA SER A 629 -32.15 -5.59 17.29
C SER A 629 -33.58 -5.05 17.43
N GLN A 630 -34.03 -4.80 18.67
CA GLN A 630 -35.37 -4.33 19.03
C GLN A 630 -35.48 -2.83 19.27
N LEU A 631 -34.34 -2.10 19.31
CA LEU A 631 -34.34 -0.64 19.41
C LEU A 631 -34.94 0.00 18.14
N PRO A 632 -35.60 1.17 18.25
CA PRO A 632 -36.15 1.87 17.09
C PRO A 632 -35.10 2.15 16.02
N GLU A 633 -35.46 1.95 14.75
CA GLU A 633 -34.54 2.07 13.62
C GLU A 633 -33.91 3.47 13.54
N ASP A 634 -34.72 4.51 13.71
CA ASP A 634 -34.29 5.92 13.76
C ASP A 634 -33.23 6.18 14.85
N PHE A 635 -33.41 5.62 16.05
CA PHE A 635 -32.41 5.72 17.12
C PHE A 635 -31.11 5.00 16.75
N ARG A 636 -31.20 3.80 16.15
CA ARG A 636 -30.01 3.04 15.73
C ARG A 636 -29.21 3.78 14.66
N GLU A 637 -29.92 4.38 13.70
CA GLU A 637 -29.31 5.19 12.65
C GLU A 637 -28.60 6.40 13.25
N LYS A 638 -29.25 7.15 14.13
CA LYS A 638 -28.64 8.30 14.84
C LYS A 638 -27.46 7.92 15.72
N ALA A 639 -27.53 6.79 16.42
CA ALA A 639 -26.43 6.31 17.25
C ALA A 639 -25.20 5.89 16.43
N LEU A 640 -25.40 5.38 15.20
CA LEU A 640 -24.32 4.99 14.30
C LEU A 640 -23.79 6.16 13.47
N PHE A 641 -24.66 6.94 12.83
CA PHE A 641 -24.32 7.95 11.82
C PHE A 641 -24.55 9.41 12.27
N GLY A 642 -25.00 9.60 13.51
CA GLY A 642 -25.23 10.92 14.08
C GLY A 642 -26.64 11.46 13.83
N ALA A 643 -27.01 12.53 14.54
CA ALA A 643 -28.32 13.17 14.46
C ALA A 643 -28.26 14.59 13.84
N GLY A 644 -27.30 14.81 12.95
CA GLY A 644 -27.07 16.11 12.30
C GLY A 644 -26.70 17.22 13.29
N GLU A 645 -27.51 18.28 13.33
CA GLU A 645 -27.27 19.47 14.17
C GLU A 645 -27.81 19.32 15.60
N LYS A 646 -28.44 18.19 15.95
CA LYS A 646 -29.04 17.97 17.27
C LYS A 646 -27.97 17.86 18.35
N GLU A 647 -28.07 18.69 19.38
CA GLU A 647 -27.21 18.67 20.55
C GLU A 647 -27.84 17.91 21.71
N VAL A 648 -27.04 17.11 22.41
CA VAL A 648 -27.45 16.39 23.61
C VAL A 648 -26.49 16.71 24.76
N SER A 649 -26.99 16.67 25.99
CA SER A 649 -26.22 17.00 27.18
C SER A 649 -26.02 15.78 28.07
N PHE A 650 -24.77 15.44 28.36
CA PHE A 650 -24.39 14.36 29.26
C PHE A 650 -23.82 14.92 30.56
N MET A 651 -24.47 14.60 31.69
CA MET A 651 -23.99 14.93 33.02
C MET A 651 -23.26 13.73 33.64
N TYR A 652 -22.08 13.95 34.23
CA TYR A 652 -21.33 12.90 34.93
C TYR A 652 -20.89 13.37 36.31
N GLU A 653 -20.81 12.41 37.25
CA GLU A 653 -20.20 12.58 38.56
C GLU A 653 -19.34 11.35 38.87
N ASN A 654 -18.03 11.56 38.99
CA ASN A 654 -17.09 10.49 39.31
C ASN A 654 -17.09 10.22 40.82
N ARG A 655 -16.68 9.00 41.21
CA ARG A 655 -16.41 8.62 42.61
C ARG A 655 -15.42 9.52 43.37
N ASN A 656 -14.64 10.32 42.65
CA ASN A 656 -13.67 11.27 43.22
C ASN A 656 -14.29 12.68 43.44
N GLY A 657 -15.61 12.84 43.33
CA GLY A 657 -16.32 14.11 43.54
C GLY A 657 -16.20 15.14 42.40
N ARG A 658 -15.67 14.73 41.23
CA ARG A 658 -15.64 15.59 40.03
C ARG A 658 -16.94 15.44 39.27
N ASN A 659 -17.68 16.53 39.11
CA ASN A 659 -18.88 16.60 38.29
C ASN A 659 -18.67 17.55 37.10
N GLY A 660 -19.49 17.39 36.06
CA GLY A 660 -19.46 18.24 34.88
C GLY A 660 -20.56 17.87 33.89
N THR A 661 -20.89 18.83 33.03
CA THR A 661 -21.85 18.65 31.94
C THR A 661 -21.13 18.85 30.62
N ILE A 662 -21.31 17.93 29.69
CA ILE A 662 -20.79 18.02 28.33
C ILE A 662 -21.98 18.13 27.40
N THR A 663 -22.06 19.21 26.62
CA THR A 663 -23.09 19.40 25.59
C THR A 663 -22.40 19.46 24.24
N ARG A 664 -22.79 18.57 23.32
CA ARG A 664 -22.27 18.53 21.94
C ARG A 664 -23.32 17.95 21.00
N LYS A 665 -23.10 18.20 19.70
CA LYS A 665 -23.82 17.52 18.62
C LYS A 665 -23.58 16.01 18.63
N VAL A 666 -24.61 15.26 18.27
CA VAL A 666 -24.55 13.79 18.17
C VAL A 666 -23.83 13.41 16.89
N GLU A 667 -22.58 12.96 17.03
CA GLU A 667 -21.70 12.63 15.90
C GLU A 667 -21.92 11.20 15.37
N GLY A 668 -22.26 10.25 16.24
CA GLY A 668 -22.47 8.85 15.89
C GLY A 668 -21.17 8.03 15.85
N ALA A 669 -21.26 6.75 16.20
CA ALA A 669 -20.09 5.87 16.33
C ALA A 669 -19.26 5.76 15.05
N TYR A 670 -19.90 5.65 13.88
CA TYR A 670 -19.24 5.54 12.59
C TYR A 670 -18.32 6.75 12.32
N HIS A 671 -18.85 7.97 12.49
CA HIS A 671 -18.08 9.19 12.25
C HIS A 671 -16.99 9.40 13.30
N ILE A 672 -17.27 9.09 14.57
CA ILE A 672 -16.27 9.15 15.63
C ILE A 672 -15.09 8.22 15.32
N ILE A 673 -15.34 6.96 14.95
CA ILE A 673 -14.30 5.99 14.58
C ILE A 673 -13.48 6.49 13.41
N HIS A 674 -14.15 6.99 12.36
CA HIS A 674 -13.48 7.51 11.18
C HIS A 674 -12.63 8.76 11.47
N ARG A 675 -13.12 9.66 12.33
CA ARG A 675 -12.36 10.82 12.81
C ARG A 675 -11.14 10.39 13.61
N LEU A 676 -11.32 9.48 14.58
CA LEU A 676 -10.24 8.98 15.43
C LEU A 676 -9.17 8.27 14.60
N PHE A 677 -9.57 7.48 13.59
CA PHE A 677 -8.64 6.83 12.67
C PHE A 677 -7.82 7.87 11.89
N LYS A 678 -8.48 8.90 11.33
CA LYS A 678 -7.81 9.97 10.56
C LYS A 678 -6.89 10.85 11.41
N SER A 679 -7.20 11.07 12.70
CA SER A 679 -6.40 11.89 13.60
C SER A 679 -5.28 11.13 14.31
N SER A 680 -5.37 9.80 14.37
CA SER A 680 -4.39 8.95 15.05
C SER A 680 -3.20 8.61 14.15
N SER A 681 -2.05 8.35 14.76
CA SER A 681 -0.85 7.83 14.09
C SER A 681 -0.24 6.69 14.89
N GLY A 682 0.56 5.84 14.23
CA GLY A 682 1.22 4.70 14.86
C GLY A 682 0.24 3.60 15.33
N ASP A 683 0.50 3.05 16.51
CA ASP A 683 -0.20 1.86 17.03
C ASP A 683 -1.70 2.10 17.30
N THR A 684 -2.09 3.32 17.71
CA THR A 684 -3.50 3.65 18.01
C THR A 684 -4.37 3.60 16.75
N ALA A 685 -3.89 4.16 15.64
CA ALA A 685 -4.60 4.11 14.36
C ALA A 685 -4.77 2.66 13.89
N LYS A 686 -3.71 1.85 14.03
CA LYS A 686 -3.71 0.44 13.68
C LYS A 686 -4.67 -0.40 14.53
N GLN A 687 -4.78 -0.10 15.81
CA GLN A 687 -5.75 -0.77 16.68
C GLN A 687 -7.19 -0.46 16.26
N ILE A 688 -7.50 0.80 15.93
CA ILE A 688 -8.81 1.20 15.41
C ILE A 688 -9.10 0.49 14.09
N GLU A 689 -8.11 0.45 13.19
CA GLU A 689 -8.19 -0.26 11.91
C GLU A 689 -8.54 -1.74 12.10
N GLU A 690 -7.78 -2.46 12.93
CA GLU A 690 -7.95 -3.89 13.17
C GLU A 690 -9.30 -4.19 13.85
N THR A 691 -9.76 -3.31 14.76
CA THR A 691 -10.94 -3.55 15.59
C THR A 691 -12.24 -3.18 14.89
N TYR A 692 -12.29 -2.04 14.19
CA TYR A 692 -13.57 -1.45 13.73
C TYR A 692 -13.65 -1.20 12.23
N MET A 693 -12.56 -1.31 11.47
CA MET A 693 -12.55 -0.94 10.05
C MET A 693 -12.47 -2.15 9.13
N THR A 694 -12.99 -1.99 7.93
CA THR A 694 -12.84 -2.92 6.81
C THR A 694 -12.35 -2.18 5.59
N ALA A 695 -11.52 -2.85 4.79
CA ALA A 695 -11.12 -2.32 3.50
C ALA A 695 -12.28 -2.48 2.51
N ARG A 696 -12.66 -1.38 1.86
CA ARG A 696 -13.59 -1.36 0.74
C ARG A 696 -12.87 -0.94 -0.53
N THR A 697 -13.27 -1.46 -1.68
CA THR A 697 -12.80 -0.99 -2.98
C THR A 697 -13.06 0.51 -3.12
N CYS A 698 -12.08 1.25 -3.62
CA CYS A 698 -12.22 2.69 -3.77
C CYS A 698 -13.24 3.01 -4.87
N ASP A 699 -14.32 3.73 -4.54
CA ASP A 699 -15.37 4.09 -5.49
C ASP A 699 -14.90 5.06 -6.61
N SER A 700 -13.76 5.74 -6.44
CA SER A 700 -13.24 6.69 -7.45
C SER A 700 -12.45 5.99 -8.55
N CYS A 701 -11.70 4.94 -8.22
CA CYS A 701 -10.90 4.19 -9.20
C CYS A 701 -11.37 2.75 -9.39
N ASN A 702 -12.44 2.32 -8.72
CA ASN A 702 -12.93 0.94 -8.72
C ASN A 702 -11.85 -0.10 -8.42
N GLY A 703 -10.85 0.24 -7.60
CA GLY A 703 -9.73 -0.65 -7.27
C GLY A 703 -8.54 -0.58 -8.22
N GLU A 704 -8.64 0.14 -9.35
CA GLU A 704 -7.63 0.24 -10.41
C GLU A 704 -6.41 1.10 -10.01
N ARG A 705 -6.47 1.80 -8.86
CA ARG A 705 -5.37 2.54 -8.20
C ARG A 705 -4.82 3.76 -8.93
N LEU A 706 -5.18 3.96 -10.18
CA LEU A 706 -4.65 5.01 -11.05
C LEU A 706 -5.63 6.20 -11.19
N ALA A 707 -5.13 7.32 -11.71
CA ALA A 707 -5.93 8.48 -12.12
C ALA A 707 -6.73 8.16 -13.39
N ALA A 708 -7.80 8.92 -13.65
CA ALA A 708 -8.71 8.67 -14.77
C ALA A 708 -8.00 8.60 -16.14
N GLU A 709 -7.08 9.53 -16.41
CA GLU A 709 -6.32 9.60 -17.67
C GLU A 709 -5.51 8.32 -17.94
N SER A 710 -4.81 7.82 -16.92
CA SER A 710 -3.99 6.61 -17.02
C SER A 710 -4.82 5.33 -17.19
N ARG A 711 -6.02 5.28 -16.59
CA ARG A 711 -6.91 4.11 -16.64
C ARG A 711 -7.55 3.93 -18.01
N MET A 712 -7.69 5.02 -18.76
CA MET A 712 -8.37 5.00 -20.05
C MET A 712 -7.44 4.76 -21.23
N VAL A 713 -6.15 4.53 -21.01
CA VAL A 713 -5.23 4.15 -22.09
C VAL A 713 -5.47 2.69 -22.49
N THR A 714 -5.57 2.45 -23.80
CA THR A 714 -5.82 1.13 -24.37
C THR A 714 -4.69 0.66 -25.29
N ILE A 715 -4.55 -0.66 -25.42
CA ILE A 715 -3.86 -1.31 -26.54
C ILE A 715 -4.81 -2.35 -27.08
N ALA A 716 -5.12 -2.31 -28.40
CA ALA A 716 -6.07 -3.21 -29.04
C ALA A 716 -7.38 -3.32 -28.22
N ASP A 717 -7.99 -2.16 -27.95
CA ASP A 717 -9.22 -1.98 -27.15
C ASP A 717 -9.17 -2.51 -25.70
N THR A 718 -8.01 -2.94 -25.22
CA THR A 718 -7.86 -3.45 -23.84
C THR A 718 -7.24 -2.36 -22.97
N ARG A 719 -7.92 -1.95 -21.88
CA ARG A 719 -7.40 -0.89 -20.98
C ARG A 719 -6.26 -1.41 -20.13
N PHE A 720 -5.35 -0.52 -19.73
CA PHE A 720 -4.24 -0.88 -18.84
C PHE A 720 -4.69 -1.60 -17.56
N PRO A 721 -5.70 -1.13 -16.79
CA PRO A 721 -6.15 -1.83 -15.60
C PRO A 721 -6.68 -3.24 -15.87
N ASP A 722 -7.36 -3.44 -17.01
CA ASP A 722 -7.92 -4.74 -17.39
C ASP A 722 -6.80 -5.77 -17.64
N VAL A 723 -5.72 -5.35 -18.31
CA VAL A 723 -4.53 -6.20 -18.54
C VAL A 723 -3.85 -6.59 -17.23
N VAL A 724 -3.77 -5.66 -16.26
CA VAL A 724 -3.15 -5.93 -14.96
C VAL A 724 -4.00 -6.91 -14.11
N GLN A 725 -5.31 -6.91 -14.30
CA GLN A 725 -6.24 -7.82 -13.62
C GLN A 725 -6.32 -9.21 -14.27
N MET A 726 -5.74 -9.40 -15.46
CA MET A 726 -5.63 -10.74 -16.06
C MET A 726 -4.77 -11.66 -15.20
N SER A 727 -5.12 -12.95 -15.16
CA SER A 727 -4.20 -13.97 -14.65
C SER A 727 -2.94 -14.02 -15.53
N MET A 728 -1.82 -14.53 -15.00
CA MET A 728 -0.59 -14.68 -15.79
C MET A 728 -0.81 -15.52 -17.07
N GLU A 729 -1.70 -16.51 -17.02
CA GLU A 729 -2.08 -17.31 -18.19
C GLU A 729 -2.87 -16.48 -19.22
N GLN A 730 -3.88 -15.74 -18.78
CA GLN A 730 -4.66 -14.84 -19.65
C GLN A 730 -3.76 -13.77 -20.27
N LEU A 731 -2.85 -13.20 -19.48
CA LEU A 731 -1.89 -12.21 -19.94
C LEU A 731 -0.95 -12.80 -20.98
N GLN A 732 -0.47 -14.03 -20.81
CA GLN A 732 0.37 -14.68 -21.81
C GLN A 732 -0.38 -14.84 -23.14
N ASN A 733 -1.62 -15.31 -23.09
CA ASN A 733 -2.45 -15.45 -24.29
C ASN A 733 -2.67 -14.09 -24.98
N TRP A 734 -2.93 -13.04 -24.19
CA TRP A 734 -3.10 -11.68 -24.70
C TRP A 734 -1.84 -11.19 -25.43
N ILE A 735 -0.64 -11.30 -24.83
CA ILE A 735 0.61 -10.83 -25.44
C ILE A 735 0.99 -11.61 -26.71
N THR A 736 0.61 -12.89 -26.81
CA THR A 736 0.88 -13.72 -27.99
C THR A 736 -0.06 -13.37 -29.14
N SER A 737 -1.29 -12.95 -28.84
CA SER A 737 -2.26 -12.49 -29.86
C SER A 737 -1.98 -11.07 -30.36
N LEU A 738 -1.31 -10.25 -29.56
CA LEU A 738 -1.15 -8.81 -29.79
C LEU A 738 -0.44 -8.43 -31.11
N PRO A 739 0.64 -9.12 -31.57
CA PRO A 739 1.28 -8.78 -32.83
C PRO A 739 0.35 -8.84 -34.05
N ALA A 740 -0.69 -9.68 -34.03
CA ALA A 740 -1.65 -9.79 -35.13
C ALA A 740 -2.64 -8.61 -35.19
N SER A 741 -2.87 -7.92 -34.07
CA SER A 741 -3.77 -6.76 -33.97
C SER A 741 -3.07 -5.41 -34.12
N LEU A 742 -1.72 -5.39 -34.15
CA LEU A 742 -0.93 -4.16 -34.19
C LEU A 742 -0.46 -3.80 -35.60
N GLU A 743 -0.17 -2.52 -35.80
CA GLU A 743 0.44 -2.01 -37.04
C GLU A 743 1.95 -2.32 -37.10
N PRO A 744 2.55 -2.48 -38.30
CA PRO A 744 3.96 -2.87 -38.46
C PRO A 744 4.97 -2.02 -37.67
N THR A 745 4.74 -0.70 -37.56
CA THR A 745 5.58 0.23 -36.79
C THR A 745 5.48 -0.03 -35.28
N LYS A 746 4.26 -0.21 -34.75
CA LYS A 746 4.01 -0.53 -33.33
C LYS A 746 4.54 -1.92 -32.97
N ILE A 747 4.48 -2.89 -33.89
CA ILE A 747 5.04 -4.24 -33.70
C ILE A 747 6.54 -4.16 -33.40
N ASN A 748 7.32 -3.38 -34.16
CA ASN A 748 8.77 -3.26 -33.95
C ASN A 748 9.14 -2.70 -32.56
N LEU A 749 8.36 -1.74 -32.05
CA LEU A 749 8.54 -1.20 -30.69
C LEU A 749 8.13 -2.18 -29.60
N ALA A 750 7.06 -2.96 -29.84
CA ALA A 750 6.51 -3.89 -28.86
C ALA A 750 7.30 -5.20 -28.75
N LEU A 751 7.83 -5.73 -29.87
CA LEU A 751 8.41 -7.07 -29.95
C LEU A 751 9.48 -7.38 -28.88
N PRO A 752 10.46 -6.50 -28.58
CA PRO A 752 11.45 -6.77 -27.53
C PRO A 752 10.81 -6.92 -26.15
N ILE A 753 9.82 -6.08 -25.85
CA ILE A 753 9.08 -6.08 -24.57
C ILE A 753 8.23 -7.35 -24.46
N LEU A 754 7.49 -7.69 -25.53
CA LEU A 754 6.64 -8.89 -25.57
C LEU A 754 7.46 -10.18 -25.41
N LYS A 755 8.63 -10.29 -26.06
CA LYS A 755 9.53 -11.44 -25.90
C LYS A 755 10.03 -11.60 -24.46
N SER A 756 10.42 -10.49 -23.84
CA SER A 756 10.87 -10.47 -22.44
C SER A 756 9.75 -10.89 -21.48
N MET A 757 8.54 -10.34 -21.68
CA MET A 757 7.35 -10.70 -20.89
C MET A 757 6.97 -12.16 -21.06
N PHE A 758 6.96 -12.68 -22.29
CA PHE A 758 6.63 -14.09 -22.56
C PHE A 758 7.59 -15.04 -21.83
N LYS A 759 8.90 -14.80 -21.91
CA LYS A 759 9.92 -15.60 -21.22
C LYS A 759 9.69 -15.61 -19.70
N ARG A 760 9.42 -14.43 -19.11
CA ARG A 760 9.15 -14.30 -17.67
C ARG A 760 7.87 -15.04 -17.27
N LEU A 761 6.76 -14.81 -17.98
CA LEU A 761 5.47 -15.46 -17.71
C LEU A 761 5.57 -16.99 -17.77
N SER A 762 6.29 -17.54 -18.75
CA SER A 762 6.53 -18.99 -18.84
C SER A 762 7.19 -19.55 -17.58
N ASN A 763 8.19 -18.86 -17.01
CA ASN A 763 8.82 -19.30 -15.78
C ASN A 763 7.85 -19.30 -14.58
N TYR A 764 6.93 -18.33 -14.50
CA TYR A 764 5.92 -18.29 -13.44
C TYR A 764 4.85 -19.38 -13.60
N MET A 765 4.48 -19.71 -14.83
CA MET A 765 3.57 -20.83 -15.11
C MET A 765 4.21 -22.18 -14.76
N ASP A 766 5.48 -22.40 -15.14
CA ASP A 766 6.25 -23.58 -14.75
C ASP A 766 6.28 -23.76 -13.22
N ALA A 767 6.35 -22.64 -12.48
CA ALA A 767 6.31 -22.61 -11.01
C ALA A 767 4.92 -22.86 -10.41
N GLY A 768 3.87 -22.97 -11.23
CA GLY A 768 2.48 -23.15 -10.79
C GLY A 768 1.83 -21.88 -10.26
N LEU A 769 2.22 -20.70 -10.76
CA LEU A 769 1.68 -19.39 -10.36
C LEU A 769 0.76 -18.77 -11.43
N SER A 770 0.28 -19.57 -12.39
CA SER A 770 -0.50 -19.11 -13.55
C SER A 770 -1.79 -18.34 -13.20
N TYR A 771 -2.39 -18.64 -12.04
CA TYR A 771 -3.65 -18.04 -11.57
C TYR A 771 -3.47 -16.68 -10.89
N LEU A 772 -2.24 -16.25 -10.60
CA LEU A 772 -2.00 -14.95 -9.96
C LEU A 772 -2.28 -13.81 -10.93
N THR A 773 -2.94 -12.76 -10.45
CA THR A 773 -3.08 -11.48 -11.17
C THR A 773 -1.98 -10.53 -10.76
N LEU A 774 -1.63 -9.56 -11.61
CA LEU A 774 -0.54 -8.64 -11.33
C LEU A 774 -0.92 -7.58 -10.27
N ASP A 775 -2.20 -7.23 -10.14
CA ASP A 775 -2.70 -6.30 -9.13
C ASP A 775 -2.86 -6.92 -7.73
N ARG A 776 -2.79 -8.26 -7.62
CA ARG A 776 -2.91 -8.97 -6.34
C ARG A 776 -1.91 -8.43 -5.34
N SER A 777 -2.43 -8.00 -4.19
CA SER A 777 -1.63 -7.37 -3.13
C SER A 777 -0.67 -8.39 -2.51
N ALA A 778 0.63 -8.07 -2.45
CA ALA A 778 1.66 -8.99 -1.95
C ALA A 778 1.40 -9.50 -0.52
N PRO A 779 0.87 -8.70 0.43
CA PRO A 779 0.45 -9.18 1.76
C PRO A 779 -0.64 -10.27 1.76
N THR A 780 -1.36 -10.48 0.65
CA THR A 780 -2.41 -11.51 0.53
C THR A 780 -1.88 -12.83 -0.05
N LEU A 781 -0.61 -12.89 -0.41
CA LEU A 781 0.03 -14.12 -0.89
C LEU A 781 0.33 -15.04 0.30
N SER A 782 0.15 -16.34 0.09
CA SER A 782 0.64 -17.37 1.03
C SER A 782 2.18 -17.39 1.05
N GLY A 783 2.77 -17.93 2.11
CA GLY A 783 4.23 -18.06 2.21
C GLY A 783 4.83 -18.82 1.01
N GLY A 784 4.19 -19.91 0.61
CA GLY A 784 4.61 -20.70 -0.55
C GLY A 784 4.37 -20.03 -1.91
N GLU A 785 3.32 -19.20 -2.06
CA GLU A 785 3.13 -18.36 -3.27
C GLU A 785 4.25 -17.32 -3.37
N LEU A 786 4.50 -16.58 -2.29
CA LEU A 786 5.52 -15.52 -2.24
C LEU A 786 6.92 -16.08 -2.52
N GLN A 787 7.24 -17.24 -1.95
CA GLN A 787 8.55 -17.85 -2.11
C GLN A 787 8.81 -18.35 -3.52
N ARG A 788 7.83 -19.01 -4.15
CA ARG A 788 7.91 -19.40 -5.55
C ARG A 788 8.03 -18.17 -6.45
N LEU A 789 7.28 -17.11 -6.16
CA LEU A 789 7.36 -15.85 -6.89
C LEU A 789 8.79 -15.28 -6.84
N LEU A 790 9.37 -15.18 -5.65
CA LEU A 790 10.74 -14.68 -5.45
C LEU A 790 11.79 -15.56 -6.16
N LEU A 791 11.68 -16.88 -6.07
CA LEU A 791 12.59 -17.82 -6.73
C LEU A 791 12.56 -17.67 -8.26
N VAL A 792 11.37 -17.50 -8.85
CA VAL A 792 11.22 -17.27 -10.28
C VAL A 792 11.78 -15.91 -10.71
N THR A 793 11.61 -14.87 -9.89
CA THR A 793 12.25 -13.57 -10.14
C THR A 793 13.77 -13.71 -10.20
N GLN A 794 14.38 -14.51 -9.30
CA GLN A 794 15.81 -14.79 -9.32
C GLN A 794 16.24 -15.64 -10.53
N LEU A 795 15.44 -16.62 -10.96
CA LEU A 795 15.71 -17.34 -12.21
C LEU A 795 15.71 -16.41 -13.42
N SER A 796 14.84 -15.40 -13.41
CA SER A 796 14.69 -14.46 -14.52
C SER A 796 15.80 -13.40 -14.58
N SER A 797 16.54 -13.17 -13.48
CA SER A 797 17.66 -12.21 -13.46
C SER A 797 18.91 -12.73 -14.15
N GLY A 798 19.05 -14.06 -14.31
CA GLY A 798 20.17 -14.66 -15.03
C GLY A 798 21.50 -14.69 -14.25
N ILE A 799 21.48 -14.41 -12.94
CA ILE A 799 22.71 -14.28 -12.15
C ILE A 799 23.32 -15.67 -11.85
N SER A 800 24.63 -15.81 -12.07
CA SER A 800 25.45 -16.99 -11.75
C SER A 800 26.46 -16.68 -10.64
N ASN A 801 27.09 -17.72 -10.06
CA ASN A 801 28.07 -17.60 -8.97
C ASN A 801 27.54 -16.95 -7.68
N ILE A 802 26.24 -17.08 -7.40
CA ILE A 802 25.61 -16.62 -6.16
C ILE A 802 25.39 -17.78 -5.20
N LEU A 803 25.45 -17.48 -3.89
CA LEU A 803 24.99 -18.37 -2.84
C LEU A 803 23.53 -18.06 -2.47
N TYR A 804 22.61 -18.94 -2.83
CA TYR A 804 21.23 -18.82 -2.38
C TYR A 804 21.04 -19.57 -1.06
N ILE A 805 20.42 -18.91 -0.08
CA ILE A 805 20.11 -19.48 1.22
C ILE A 805 18.60 -19.47 1.41
N LEU A 806 18.00 -20.65 1.45
CA LEU A 806 16.54 -20.87 1.50
C LEU A 806 16.13 -21.34 2.91
N ASP A 807 15.22 -20.61 3.55
CA ASP A 807 14.63 -20.99 4.84
C ASP A 807 13.31 -21.75 4.60
N GLU A 808 13.30 -23.05 4.91
CA GLU A 808 12.13 -23.95 4.89
C GLU A 808 11.17 -23.71 3.70
N PRO A 809 11.63 -23.91 2.45
CA PRO A 809 10.89 -23.42 1.29
C PRO A 809 9.59 -24.17 0.98
N THR A 810 9.37 -25.29 1.65
CA THR A 810 8.21 -26.17 1.55
C THR A 810 7.11 -25.83 2.55
N THR A 811 7.36 -24.91 3.50
CA THR A 811 6.38 -24.53 4.53
C THR A 811 5.11 -23.95 3.92
N GLY A 812 3.94 -24.48 4.32
CA GLY A 812 2.63 -24.10 3.78
C GLY A 812 2.40 -24.50 2.31
N LEU A 813 3.28 -25.33 1.74
CA LEU A 813 3.15 -25.86 0.39
C LEU A 813 2.54 -27.27 0.42
N HIS A 814 1.51 -27.49 -0.38
CA HIS A 814 0.94 -28.83 -0.55
C HIS A 814 1.95 -29.73 -1.27
N SER A 815 2.05 -31.00 -0.86
CA SER A 815 3.05 -31.93 -1.40
C SER A 815 2.97 -32.15 -2.93
N LYS A 816 1.79 -31.93 -3.53
CA LYS A 816 1.58 -31.83 -4.99
C LYS A 816 2.52 -30.82 -5.64
N ASP A 817 2.81 -29.68 -5.03
CA ASP A 817 3.59 -28.59 -5.63
C ASP A 817 5.08 -28.63 -5.27
N THR A 818 5.50 -29.50 -4.33
CA THR A 818 6.89 -29.58 -3.88
C THR A 818 7.86 -29.93 -5.01
N HIS A 819 7.46 -30.78 -5.96
CA HIS A 819 8.30 -31.11 -7.11
C HIS A 819 8.60 -29.87 -7.98
N LYS A 820 7.61 -29.00 -8.21
CA LYS A 820 7.80 -27.75 -8.97
C LYS A 820 8.82 -26.85 -8.31
N LEU A 821 8.73 -26.71 -6.99
CA LEU A 821 9.71 -25.95 -6.21
C LEU A 821 11.12 -26.56 -6.33
N LEU A 822 11.24 -27.88 -6.24
CA LEU A 822 12.53 -28.57 -6.40
C LEU A 822 13.11 -28.38 -7.80
N ASP A 823 12.28 -28.39 -8.84
CA ASP A 823 12.72 -28.13 -10.21
C ASP A 823 13.23 -26.70 -10.39
N LEU A 824 12.62 -25.71 -9.73
CA LEU A 824 13.14 -24.33 -9.70
C LEU A 824 14.49 -24.25 -8.98
N ILE A 825 14.65 -24.94 -7.84
CA ILE A 825 15.91 -25.00 -7.08
C ILE A 825 17.02 -25.64 -7.93
N LYS A 826 16.70 -26.72 -8.65
CA LYS A 826 17.63 -27.37 -9.58
C LYS A 826 18.00 -26.44 -10.73
N LYS A 827 17.03 -25.79 -11.38
CA LYS A 827 17.28 -24.81 -12.44
C LYS A 827 18.21 -23.68 -11.96
N LEU A 828 18.00 -23.15 -10.75
CA LEU A 828 18.88 -22.13 -10.16
C LEU A 828 20.31 -22.64 -9.95
N ARG A 829 20.45 -23.86 -9.41
CA ARG A 829 21.76 -24.52 -9.25
C ARG A 829 22.45 -24.68 -10.61
N ASP A 830 21.73 -25.17 -11.61
CA ASP A 830 22.27 -25.49 -12.94
C ASP A 830 22.74 -24.24 -13.71
N MET A 831 22.32 -23.04 -13.30
CA MET A 831 22.88 -21.76 -13.77
C MET A 831 24.26 -21.42 -13.15
N GLY A 832 24.90 -22.36 -12.45
CA GLY A 832 26.20 -22.16 -11.79
C GLY A 832 26.10 -21.54 -10.40
N ASN A 833 24.95 -21.67 -9.73
CA ASN A 833 24.76 -21.15 -8.38
C ASN A 833 24.93 -22.24 -7.30
N THR A 834 25.27 -21.82 -6.09
CA THR A 834 25.38 -22.71 -4.93
C THR A 834 24.15 -22.55 -4.04
N MET A 835 23.53 -23.65 -3.62
CA MET A 835 22.29 -23.60 -2.84
C MET A 835 22.51 -24.16 -1.44
N ILE A 836 22.12 -23.40 -0.42
CA ILE A 836 21.94 -23.88 0.96
C ILE A 836 20.44 -23.85 1.26
N VAL A 837 19.88 -24.98 1.66
CA VAL A 837 18.46 -25.10 2.00
C VAL A 837 18.32 -25.61 3.43
N VAL A 838 17.70 -24.84 4.31
CA VAL A 838 17.37 -25.29 5.67
C VAL A 838 16.01 -25.96 5.63
N GLU A 839 15.92 -27.27 5.87
CA GLU A 839 14.69 -28.02 5.56
C GLU A 839 14.58 -29.37 6.32
N HIS A 840 13.33 -29.86 6.48
CA HIS A 840 12.97 -31.11 7.19
C HIS A 840 12.09 -32.11 6.39
N GLY A 841 11.51 -31.70 5.28
CA GLY A 841 10.80 -32.49 4.30
C GLY A 841 11.66 -33.51 3.54
N VAL A 842 11.12 -34.72 3.47
CA VAL A 842 11.78 -35.90 2.89
C VAL A 842 12.21 -35.66 1.44
N GLN A 843 11.32 -35.11 0.61
CA GLN A 843 11.59 -34.94 -0.83
C GLN A 843 12.77 -33.99 -1.11
N VAL A 844 12.94 -32.95 -0.30
CA VAL A 844 14.04 -31.98 -0.48
C VAL A 844 15.35 -32.59 -0.04
N MET A 845 15.37 -33.26 1.11
CA MET A 845 16.56 -33.97 1.59
C MET A 845 17.03 -35.04 0.60
N LEU A 846 16.11 -35.84 0.04
CA LEU A 846 16.46 -36.87 -0.95
C LEU A 846 16.96 -36.29 -2.28
N ALA A 847 16.51 -35.08 -2.64
CA ALA A 847 16.98 -34.38 -3.84
C ALA A 847 18.32 -33.64 -3.65
N ALA A 848 18.83 -33.58 -2.42
CA ALA A 848 20.05 -32.86 -2.10
C ALA A 848 21.30 -33.60 -2.59
N ASP A 849 22.29 -32.84 -3.06
CA ASP A 849 23.61 -33.36 -3.38
C ASP A 849 24.41 -33.67 -2.09
N LYS A 850 24.21 -32.86 -1.04
CA LYS A 850 24.83 -33.04 0.28
C LYS A 850 23.82 -32.68 1.39
N ILE A 851 23.82 -33.45 2.48
CA ILE A 851 23.09 -33.14 3.71
C ILE A 851 24.09 -32.87 4.84
N ILE A 852 23.81 -31.87 5.66
CA ILE A 852 24.50 -31.56 6.91
C ILE A 852 23.48 -31.68 8.04
N ASP A 853 23.65 -32.69 8.90
CA ASP A 853 22.75 -32.95 10.03
C ASP A 853 23.34 -32.34 11.31
N ILE A 854 22.65 -31.32 11.85
CA ILE A 854 23.08 -30.55 13.02
C ILE A 854 22.24 -31.00 14.23
N GLY A 855 22.89 -31.50 15.27
CA GLY A 855 22.21 -32.12 16.41
C GLY A 855 23.16 -32.99 17.23
N PRO A 856 22.68 -34.00 17.98
CA PRO A 856 21.31 -34.53 17.98
C PRO A 856 20.36 -33.77 18.92
N TYR A 857 20.88 -32.83 19.72
CA TYR A 857 20.10 -32.10 20.72
C TYR A 857 19.88 -30.63 20.33
N ALA A 858 18.95 -29.97 21.03
CA ALA A 858 18.63 -28.55 20.88
C ALA A 858 19.35 -27.68 21.93
N GLY A 859 19.45 -26.37 21.67
CA GLY A 859 19.98 -25.40 22.63
C GLY A 859 21.45 -25.61 22.93
N GLU A 860 21.85 -25.46 24.20
CA GLU A 860 23.26 -25.53 24.61
C GLU A 860 23.92 -26.90 24.41
N ALA A 861 23.11 -27.97 24.38
CA ALA A 861 23.56 -29.34 24.10
C ALA A 861 23.61 -29.66 22.59
N GLY A 862 23.09 -28.75 21.76
CA GLY A 862 23.15 -28.83 20.30
C GLY A 862 24.41 -28.19 19.72
N GLY A 863 24.34 -27.78 18.45
CA GLY A 863 25.41 -27.05 17.78
C GLY A 863 26.58 -27.91 17.31
N TYR A 864 26.41 -29.24 17.28
CA TYR A 864 27.37 -30.19 16.73
C TYR A 864 26.91 -30.72 15.37
N ILE A 865 27.85 -31.13 14.53
CA ILE A 865 27.57 -31.87 13.29
C ILE A 865 27.51 -33.35 13.66
N THR A 866 26.35 -33.97 13.50
CA THR A 866 26.17 -35.42 13.73
C THR A 866 26.64 -36.24 12.55
N ALA A 867 26.30 -35.78 11.36
CA ALA A 867 26.63 -36.45 10.12
C ALA A 867 26.65 -35.44 8.97
N GLN A 868 27.47 -35.72 7.95
CA GLN A 868 27.52 -34.98 6.71
C GLN A 868 27.83 -35.95 5.57
N GLY A 869 27.19 -35.78 4.41
CA GLY A 869 27.38 -36.68 3.29
C GLY A 869 26.23 -36.64 2.30
N THR A 870 26.17 -37.61 1.40
CA THR A 870 25.00 -37.80 0.52
C THR A 870 23.79 -38.30 1.31
N PRO A 871 22.55 -38.19 0.79
CA PRO A 871 21.37 -38.74 1.45
C PRO A 871 21.51 -40.24 1.77
N GLY A 872 22.13 -41.01 0.87
CA GLY A 872 22.39 -42.45 1.09
C GLY A 872 23.39 -42.73 2.21
N GLU A 873 24.47 -41.95 2.31
CA GLU A 873 25.44 -42.04 3.42
C GLU A 873 24.79 -41.67 4.77
N LEU A 874 23.92 -40.65 4.77
CA LEU A 874 23.19 -40.23 5.96
C LEU A 874 22.25 -41.33 6.47
N MET A 875 21.54 -42.00 5.56
CA MET A 875 20.63 -43.11 5.87
C MET A 875 21.34 -44.30 6.53
N GLN A 876 22.63 -44.52 6.21
CA GLN A 876 23.46 -45.58 6.81
C GLN A 876 24.08 -45.17 8.15
N ASN A 877 24.22 -43.87 8.40
CA ASN A 877 24.82 -43.36 9.64
C ASN A 877 23.91 -43.66 10.85
N SER A 878 24.45 -44.32 11.87
CA SER A 878 23.71 -44.65 13.10
C SER A 878 23.62 -43.50 14.11
N ALA A 879 24.50 -42.49 14.01
CA ALA A 879 24.50 -41.32 14.88
C ALA A 879 23.49 -40.25 14.44
N SER A 880 23.07 -40.27 13.17
CA SER A 880 22.08 -39.35 12.62
C SER A 880 20.65 -39.82 12.92
N GLN A 881 19.91 -39.03 13.70
CA GLN A 881 18.48 -39.26 13.89
C GLN A 881 17.73 -39.07 12.58
N THR A 882 18.09 -38.04 11.81
CA THR A 882 17.51 -37.78 10.49
C THR A 882 17.67 -38.98 9.56
N GLY A 883 18.87 -39.57 9.52
CA GLY A 883 19.16 -40.80 8.78
C GLY A 883 18.32 -42.00 9.21
N ALA A 884 18.00 -42.13 10.51
CA ALA A 884 17.15 -43.18 11.02
C ALA A 884 15.69 -43.06 10.53
N TYR A 885 15.14 -41.83 10.47
CA TYR A 885 13.81 -41.59 9.90
C TYR A 885 13.78 -41.75 8.38
N LEU A 886 14.79 -41.23 7.67
CA LEU A 886 14.89 -41.35 6.20
C LEU A 886 14.99 -42.81 5.74
N SER A 887 15.76 -43.63 6.46
CA SER A 887 15.90 -45.07 6.18
C SER A 887 14.69 -45.91 6.61
N GLY A 888 13.72 -45.32 7.33
CA GLY A 888 12.59 -46.03 7.90
C GLY A 888 12.92 -46.91 9.13
N ARG A 889 14.17 -46.86 9.63
CA ARG A 889 14.58 -47.51 10.90
C ARG A 889 13.80 -46.96 12.10
N GLN A 890 13.46 -45.67 12.04
CA GLN A 890 12.50 -45.01 12.93
C GLN A 890 11.30 -44.52 12.12
N ARG A 891 10.10 -44.57 12.72
CA ARG A 891 8.87 -44.12 12.09
C ARG A 891 8.08 -43.25 13.06
N VAL A 892 7.56 -42.12 12.57
CA VAL A 892 6.64 -41.29 13.35
C VAL A 892 5.33 -42.06 13.55
N SER A 893 5.05 -42.43 14.80
CA SER A 893 3.84 -43.15 15.20
C SER A 893 3.53 -42.86 16.66
N ILE A 894 2.25 -42.97 17.04
CA ILE A 894 1.81 -42.86 18.43
C ILE A 894 1.80 -44.29 19.02
N PRO A 895 2.67 -44.61 20.00
CA PRO A 895 2.77 -45.96 20.53
C PRO A 895 1.46 -46.41 21.20
N GLY A 896 0.95 -47.59 20.85
CA GLY A 896 -0.19 -48.22 21.53
C GLY A 896 -1.57 -47.61 21.25
N ARG A 897 -1.67 -46.65 20.32
CA ARG A 897 -2.95 -46.02 19.95
C ARG A 897 -3.69 -46.85 18.90
N THR A 898 -4.94 -47.19 19.19
CA THR A 898 -5.87 -47.76 18.21
C THR A 898 -6.62 -46.61 17.53
N LEU A 899 -6.56 -46.54 16.19
CA LEU A 899 -7.36 -45.57 15.42
C LEU A 899 -8.85 -45.87 15.62
N LEU A 900 -9.67 -44.82 15.69
CA LEU A 900 -11.09 -44.95 16.00
C LEU A 900 -11.84 -45.85 15.03
N HIS A 901 -12.50 -46.88 15.57
CA HIS A 901 -13.56 -47.64 14.93
C HIS A 901 -14.84 -47.38 15.74
N ASP A 902 -15.74 -46.60 15.17
CA ASP A 902 -17.07 -46.22 15.68
C ASP A 902 -17.13 -45.27 16.90
N LYS A 903 -17.66 -44.08 16.66
CA LYS A 903 -18.08 -43.12 17.69
C LYS A 903 -19.52 -42.71 17.48
N ASP A 904 -20.25 -42.60 18.59
CA ASP A 904 -21.66 -42.18 18.61
C ASP A 904 -21.85 -40.65 18.62
N SER A 905 -20.81 -39.86 18.90
CA SER A 905 -20.88 -38.39 19.02
C SER A 905 -20.19 -37.66 17.88
N TRP A 906 -20.96 -36.90 17.11
CA TRP A 906 -20.51 -36.14 15.94
C TRP A 906 -20.93 -34.68 16.00
N VAL A 907 -20.13 -33.83 15.37
CA VAL A 907 -20.48 -32.43 15.11
C VAL A 907 -20.68 -32.28 13.61
N GLN A 908 -21.77 -31.64 13.22
CA GLN A 908 -22.11 -31.38 11.83
C GLN A 908 -22.30 -29.88 11.62
N LEU A 909 -21.58 -29.33 10.65
CA LEU A 909 -21.76 -27.95 10.17
C LEU A 909 -22.29 -28.01 8.74
N THR A 910 -23.43 -27.37 8.49
CA THR A 910 -24.04 -27.31 7.16
C THR A 910 -24.02 -25.89 6.62
N GLY A 911 -23.81 -25.80 5.31
CA GLY A 911 -23.95 -24.56 4.55
C GLY A 911 -22.92 -23.49 4.87
N VAL A 912 -21.67 -23.91 5.12
CA VAL A 912 -20.56 -22.99 5.42
C VAL A 912 -20.19 -22.19 4.17
N LYS A 913 -20.21 -20.87 4.30
CA LYS A 913 -19.93 -19.87 3.25
C LYS A 913 -18.86 -18.90 3.76
N GLY A 914 -18.07 -18.35 2.85
CA GLY A 914 -17.02 -17.38 3.18
C GLY A 914 -15.87 -17.45 2.19
N ASN A 915 -15.34 -16.30 1.78
CA ASN A 915 -14.35 -16.16 0.71
C ASN A 915 -14.70 -17.03 -0.53
N ASN A 916 -13.97 -18.12 -0.77
CA ASN A 916 -14.18 -19.03 -1.89
C ASN A 916 -14.97 -20.31 -1.55
N LEU A 917 -15.44 -20.50 -0.31
CA LEU A 917 -16.21 -21.69 0.10
C LEU A 917 -17.60 -21.72 -0.55
N LYS A 918 -17.94 -22.86 -1.18
CA LYS A 918 -19.13 -23.05 -2.01
C LYS A 918 -20.26 -23.74 -1.25
N ASN A 919 -20.71 -23.13 -0.14
CA ASN A 919 -21.83 -23.65 0.65
C ASN A 919 -21.61 -25.10 1.13
N ILE A 920 -20.47 -25.36 1.76
CA ILE A 920 -20.04 -26.73 2.06
C ILE A 920 -20.66 -27.26 3.35
N SER A 921 -20.80 -28.59 3.44
CA SER A 921 -21.20 -29.27 4.67
C SER A 921 -20.10 -30.22 5.11
N ILE A 922 -19.74 -30.17 6.40
CA ILE A 922 -18.67 -30.98 6.99
C ILE A 922 -19.16 -31.68 8.25
N SER A 923 -18.53 -32.81 8.57
CA SER A 923 -18.78 -33.56 9.80
C SER A 923 -17.46 -34.06 10.39
N PHE A 924 -17.33 -33.96 11.72
CA PHE A 924 -16.16 -34.49 12.44
C PHE A 924 -16.55 -35.14 13.77
N PRO A 925 -15.82 -36.18 14.20
CA PRO A 925 -16.09 -36.85 15.47
C PRO A 925 -15.58 -36.05 16.67
N VAL A 926 -16.28 -36.16 17.80
CA VAL A 926 -15.84 -35.59 19.09
C VAL A 926 -14.80 -36.51 19.74
N GLN A 927 -13.93 -35.97 20.59
CA GLN A 927 -12.84 -36.68 21.30
C GLN A 927 -11.81 -37.30 20.34
N ALA A 928 -11.57 -36.67 19.21
CA ALA A 928 -10.74 -37.20 18.13
C ALA A 928 -9.75 -36.14 17.62
N ILE A 929 -8.73 -36.58 16.90
CA ILE A 929 -7.88 -35.73 16.08
C ILE A 929 -8.44 -35.72 14.66
N THR A 930 -8.96 -34.56 14.24
CA THR A 930 -9.40 -34.32 12.87
C THR A 930 -8.39 -33.45 12.13
N CYS A 931 -7.97 -33.86 10.93
CA CYS A 931 -7.11 -33.05 10.06
C CYS A 931 -7.92 -32.44 8.91
N ILE A 932 -7.76 -31.15 8.69
CA ILE A 932 -8.25 -30.43 7.51
C ILE A 932 -7.07 -30.32 6.53
N THR A 933 -7.22 -30.96 5.37
CA THR A 933 -6.22 -31.02 4.30
C THR A 933 -6.73 -30.32 3.05
N GLY A 934 -5.88 -30.24 2.02
CA GLY A 934 -6.23 -29.63 0.74
C GLY A 934 -5.16 -28.69 0.23
N VAL A 935 -5.16 -28.39 -1.07
CA VAL A 935 -4.14 -27.54 -1.71
C VAL A 935 -4.12 -26.12 -1.13
N SER A 936 -3.04 -25.37 -1.37
CA SER A 936 -2.96 -23.97 -0.93
C SER A 936 -4.06 -23.14 -1.60
N GLY A 937 -4.76 -22.29 -0.84
CA GLY A 937 -5.89 -21.51 -1.34
C GLY A 937 -7.23 -22.27 -1.51
N SER A 938 -7.32 -23.54 -1.10
CA SER A 938 -8.57 -24.33 -1.18
C SER A 938 -9.70 -23.89 -0.24
N GLY A 939 -9.39 -23.07 0.77
CA GLY A 939 -10.36 -22.57 1.76
C GLY A 939 -10.17 -23.06 3.20
N LYS A 940 -9.08 -23.79 3.53
CA LYS A 940 -8.82 -24.38 4.86
C LYS A 940 -8.94 -23.40 6.03
N SER A 941 -8.17 -22.30 5.99
CA SER A 941 -8.21 -21.28 7.06
C SER A 941 -9.57 -20.58 7.10
N THR A 942 -10.23 -20.40 5.95
CA THR A 942 -11.59 -19.83 5.91
C THR A 942 -12.61 -20.75 6.59
N LEU A 943 -12.52 -22.06 6.37
CA LEU A 943 -13.39 -23.04 7.04
C LEU A 943 -13.23 -22.99 8.56
N VAL A 944 -11.99 -22.86 9.06
CA VAL A 944 -11.73 -22.78 10.50
C VAL A 944 -12.15 -21.42 11.08
N ASP A 945 -11.71 -20.32 10.46
CA ASP A 945 -11.89 -18.95 10.98
C ASP A 945 -13.32 -18.41 10.82
N GLN A 946 -13.98 -18.73 9.70
CA GLN A 946 -15.31 -18.21 9.35
C GLN A 946 -16.42 -19.26 9.49
N GLY A 947 -16.08 -20.54 9.57
CA GLY A 947 -17.02 -21.65 9.75
C GLY A 947 -17.01 -22.21 11.17
N ILE A 948 -16.03 -23.07 11.47
CA ILE A 948 -15.99 -23.91 12.69
C ILE A 948 -15.91 -23.05 13.96
N PHE A 949 -14.97 -22.11 14.02
CA PHE A 949 -14.77 -21.27 15.21
C PHE A 949 -16.01 -20.44 15.57
N PRO A 950 -16.56 -19.58 14.67
CA PRO A 950 -17.77 -18.82 14.97
C PRO A 950 -19.00 -19.72 15.12
N GLY A 951 -19.06 -20.84 14.40
CA GLY A 951 -20.11 -21.87 14.53
C GLY A 951 -20.29 -22.35 15.96
N ILE A 952 -19.20 -22.80 16.56
CA ILE A 952 -19.22 -23.41 17.88
C ILE A 952 -19.20 -22.33 18.97
N GLN A 953 -18.49 -21.21 18.78
CA GLN A 953 -18.47 -20.11 19.75
C GLN A 953 -19.87 -19.51 19.95
N ASN A 954 -20.63 -19.29 18.87
CA ASN A 954 -22.00 -18.78 18.98
C ASN A 954 -22.89 -19.72 19.81
N TYR A 955 -22.78 -21.03 19.57
CA TYR A 955 -23.51 -22.02 20.35
C TYR A 955 -23.13 -21.95 21.84
N LEU A 956 -21.83 -21.89 22.17
CA LEU A 956 -21.33 -21.81 23.55
C LEU A 956 -21.79 -20.53 24.28
N ASP A 957 -21.91 -19.43 23.55
CA ASP A 957 -22.43 -18.16 24.05
C ASP A 957 -23.96 -18.18 24.29
N GLY A 958 -24.64 -19.31 24.04
CA GLY A 958 -26.10 -19.45 24.14
C GLY A 958 -26.86 -18.83 22.96
N LYS A 959 -26.19 -18.57 21.83
CA LYS A 959 -26.74 -17.91 20.64
C LYS A 959 -27.03 -18.99 19.58
N ASN A 960 -28.25 -19.55 19.57
CA ASN A 960 -28.73 -20.44 18.50
C ASN A 960 -29.20 -19.62 17.28
N VAL A 961 -28.27 -18.94 16.58
CA VAL A 961 -28.62 -18.09 15.43
C VAL A 961 -27.73 -18.42 14.24
N SER A 962 -28.35 -18.57 13.06
CA SER A 962 -27.66 -18.61 11.78
C SER A 962 -26.89 -17.31 11.57
N CYS A 963 -25.56 -17.37 11.52
CA CYS A 963 -24.75 -16.22 11.16
C CYS A 963 -24.46 -16.22 9.65
N CYS A 964 -23.93 -15.12 9.13
CA CYS A 964 -23.62 -14.94 7.71
C CYS A 964 -22.57 -15.94 7.13
N GLY A 965 -22.00 -16.84 7.95
CA GLY A 965 -20.97 -17.81 7.54
C GLY A 965 -21.38 -19.29 7.54
N TYR A 966 -22.53 -19.68 8.11
CA TYR A 966 -23.02 -21.07 8.07
C TYR A 966 -24.55 -21.13 8.25
N ASP A 967 -25.18 -22.19 7.73
CA ASP A 967 -26.64 -22.36 7.82
C ASP A 967 -27.05 -23.01 9.15
N SER A 968 -26.35 -24.07 9.61
CA SER A 968 -26.63 -24.70 10.92
C SER A 968 -25.43 -25.45 11.51
N VAL A 969 -25.42 -25.61 12.84
CA VAL A 969 -24.44 -26.40 13.61
C VAL A 969 -25.20 -27.37 14.53
N MET A 970 -24.88 -28.66 14.45
CA MET A 970 -25.41 -29.72 15.32
C MET A 970 -24.28 -30.40 16.10
N GLY A 971 -24.53 -30.85 17.33
CA GLY A 971 -23.54 -31.53 18.18
C GLY A 971 -22.55 -30.61 18.89
N ALA A 972 -22.72 -29.28 18.79
CA ALA A 972 -21.87 -28.30 19.49
C ALA A 972 -22.05 -28.33 21.02
N ASP A 973 -23.14 -28.92 21.51
CA ASP A 973 -23.41 -29.16 22.92
C ASP A 973 -22.32 -29.98 23.59
N HIS A 974 -21.55 -30.77 22.85
CA HIS A 974 -20.43 -31.52 23.41
C HIS A 974 -19.31 -30.64 23.98
N PHE A 975 -19.21 -29.37 23.60
CA PHE A 975 -18.16 -28.45 24.04
C PHE A 975 -18.63 -27.50 25.13
N THR A 976 -17.69 -27.06 25.98
CA THR A 976 -17.88 -25.97 26.96
C THR A 976 -16.94 -24.79 26.72
N LYS A 977 -15.86 -25.02 25.97
CA LYS A 977 -14.82 -24.04 25.65
C LYS A 977 -14.24 -24.36 24.28
N ILE A 978 -13.89 -23.35 23.52
CA ILE A 978 -13.11 -23.45 22.29
C ILE A 978 -11.81 -22.67 22.46
N ILE A 979 -10.72 -23.23 21.97
CA ILE A 979 -9.37 -22.66 22.05
C ILE A 979 -8.81 -22.64 20.63
N HIS A 980 -8.63 -21.44 20.09
CA HIS A 980 -8.10 -21.26 18.74
C HIS A 980 -6.68 -20.71 18.78
N ILE A 981 -5.72 -21.56 18.37
CA ILE A 981 -4.29 -21.27 18.41
C ILE A 981 -3.77 -21.07 16.99
N THR A 982 -3.66 -19.80 16.60
CA THR A 982 -3.12 -19.36 15.31
C THR A 982 -1.60 -19.20 15.32
N GLN A 983 -0.98 -19.20 14.14
CA GLN A 983 0.44 -18.88 13.94
C GLN A 983 0.83 -17.42 14.19
N LYS A 984 -0.12 -16.54 14.55
CA LYS A 984 0.18 -15.13 14.84
C LYS A 984 1.23 -15.04 15.96
N PRO A 985 2.24 -14.16 15.88
CA PRO A 985 3.26 -14.06 16.92
C PRO A 985 2.64 -13.76 18.29
N ILE A 986 3.23 -14.35 19.35
CA ILE A 986 2.79 -14.21 20.75
C ILE A 986 2.66 -12.75 21.19
N GLY A 987 3.57 -11.90 20.75
CA GLY A 987 3.55 -10.46 21.01
C GLY A 987 4.32 -9.71 19.93
N ARG A 988 3.80 -8.55 19.52
CA ARG A 988 4.48 -7.67 18.56
C ARG A 988 5.62 -6.88 19.21
N SER A 989 5.57 -6.68 20.53
CA SER A 989 6.62 -6.00 21.29
C SER A 989 7.73 -6.97 21.67
N SER A 990 8.98 -6.54 21.53
CA SER A 990 10.18 -7.24 22.00
C SER A 990 10.26 -7.40 23.53
N ARG A 991 9.30 -6.84 24.28
CA ARG A 991 9.11 -7.09 25.71
C ARG A 991 8.40 -8.42 26.01
N SER A 992 7.66 -8.98 25.05
CA SER A 992 7.07 -10.30 25.23
C SER A 992 8.18 -11.34 25.25
N THR A 993 8.14 -12.23 26.25
CA THR A 993 9.02 -13.39 26.41
C THR A 993 8.20 -14.62 26.77
N PRO A 994 8.76 -15.86 26.60
CA PRO A 994 8.10 -17.08 27.05
C PRO A 994 7.59 -16.99 28.50
N ALA A 995 8.41 -16.47 29.42
CA ALA A 995 8.02 -16.35 30.82
C ALA A 995 6.90 -15.32 31.08
N THR A 996 6.86 -14.21 30.34
CA THR A 996 5.78 -13.23 30.50
C THR A 996 4.44 -13.73 29.94
N TYR A 997 4.47 -14.52 28.87
CA TYR A 997 3.25 -15.01 28.23
C TYR A 997 2.61 -16.15 29.02
N THR A 998 3.43 -17.07 29.53
CA THR A 998 2.95 -18.23 30.30
C THR A 998 2.57 -17.89 31.75
N GLY A 999 2.84 -16.66 32.19
CA GLY A 999 2.66 -16.23 33.59
C GLY A 999 3.77 -16.67 34.54
N ILE A 1000 4.78 -17.41 34.07
CA ILE A 1000 5.94 -17.84 34.88
C ILE A 1000 6.67 -16.64 35.51
N MET A 1001 6.77 -15.53 34.78
CA MET A 1001 7.41 -14.32 35.29
C MET A 1001 6.72 -13.76 36.55
N ASP A 1002 5.39 -13.90 36.67
CA ASP A 1002 4.66 -13.37 37.82
C ASP A 1002 4.99 -14.14 39.10
N GLU A 1003 5.09 -15.46 38.99
CA GLU A 1003 5.52 -16.34 40.09
C GLU A 1003 6.98 -16.10 40.47
N ILE A 1004 7.87 -15.92 39.50
CA ILE A 1004 9.28 -15.59 39.77
C ILE A 1004 9.38 -14.24 40.50
N ARG A 1005 8.65 -13.21 40.05
CA ARG A 1005 8.63 -11.90 40.69
C ARG A 1005 8.12 -11.96 42.13
N LEU A 1006 7.13 -12.82 42.40
CA LEU A 1006 6.62 -13.07 43.75
C LEU A 1006 7.72 -13.66 44.64
N LEU A 1007 8.45 -14.67 44.16
CA LEU A 1007 9.54 -15.30 44.92
C LEU A 1007 10.68 -14.31 45.22
N PHE A 1008 11.11 -13.53 44.23
CA PHE A 1008 12.17 -12.52 44.42
C PHE A 1008 11.76 -11.42 45.40
N ALA A 1009 10.49 -11.01 45.43
CA ALA A 1009 9.99 -10.03 46.40
C ALA A 1009 9.89 -10.59 47.83
N GLN A 1010 9.92 -11.92 48.01
CA GLN A 1010 9.85 -12.57 49.31
C GLN A 1010 11.21 -12.83 49.94
N THR A 1011 12.32 -12.58 49.24
CA THR A 1011 13.68 -12.76 49.79
C THR A 1011 13.99 -11.72 50.86
N ASP A 1012 14.87 -12.07 51.81
CA ASP A 1012 15.22 -11.17 52.92
C ASP A 1012 15.86 -9.87 52.42
N THR A 1013 16.76 -9.96 51.43
CA THR A 1013 17.41 -8.79 50.81
C THR A 1013 16.43 -7.86 50.09
N ALA A 1014 15.36 -8.40 49.49
CA ALA A 1014 14.29 -7.58 48.90
C ALA A 1014 13.45 -6.89 49.98
N ARG A 1015 13.13 -7.59 51.07
CA ARG A 1015 12.36 -7.05 52.20
C ARG A 1015 13.10 -5.91 52.91
N GLU A 1016 14.41 -6.07 53.15
CA GLU A 1016 15.26 -5.03 53.73
C GLU A 1016 15.26 -3.75 52.88
N LYS A 1017 15.29 -3.90 51.55
CA LYS A 1017 15.26 -2.78 50.60
C LYS A 1017 13.85 -2.28 50.27
N SER A 1018 12.81 -2.84 50.90
CA SER A 1018 11.40 -2.54 50.61
C SER A 1018 11.02 -2.71 49.13
N PHE A 1019 11.68 -3.64 48.43
CA PHE A 1019 11.41 -3.93 47.02
C PHE A 1019 10.13 -4.75 46.88
N LYS A 1020 9.31 -4.35 45.92
CA LYS A 1020 8.04 -5.01 45.56
C LYS A 1020 8.21 -5.81 44.27
N GLN A 1021 7.22 -6.64 43.92
CA GLN A 1021 7.20 -7.37 42.65
C GLN A 1021 7.41 -6.48 41.40
N SER A 1022 7.07 -5.18 41.48
CA SER A 1022 7.30 -4.22 40.40
C SER A 1022 8.79 -4.00 40.10
N HIS A 1023 9.66 -4.11 41.10
CA HIS A 1023 11.10 -3.91 40.96
C HIS A 1023 11.78 -5.07 40.22
N PHE A 1024 11.16 -6.25 40.24
CA PHE A 1024 11.61 -7.43 39.49
C PHE A 1024 10.93 -7.56 38.12
N SER A 1025 10.30 -6.50 37.62
CA SER A 1025 9.68 -6.48 36.29
C SER A 1025 10.43 -5.52 35.37
N PHE A 1026 10.93 -6.04 34.24
CA PHE A 1026 11.51 -5.20 33.18
C PHE A 1026 10.45 -4.39 32.41
N ASN A 1027 9.15 -4.59 32.67
CA ASN A 1027 8.07 -3.78 32.11
C ASN A 1027 7.68 -2.60 33.03
N SER A 1028 8.17 -2.59 34.28
CA SER A 1028 7.90 -1.52 35.25
C SER A 1028 9.04 -0.50 35.26
N LYS A 1029 8.70 0.77 35.47
CA LYS A 1029 9.71 1.84 35.67
C LYS A 1029 10.65 1.55 36.85
N ASP A 1030 10.15 0.86 37.87
CA ASP A 1030 10.91 0.52 39.08
C ASP A 1030 12.04 -0.49 38.84
N GLY A 1031 11.89 -1.37 37.85
CA GLY A 1031 12.82 -2.48 37.59
C GLY A 1031 13.56 -2.41 36.26
N GLN A 1032 13.04 -1.68 35.27
CA GLN A 1032 13.60 -1.64 33.93
C GLN A 1032 14.90 -0.85 33.85
N CYS A 1033 15.80 -1.26 32.94
CA CYS A 1033 16.95 -0.45 32.55
C CYS A 1033 16.48 0.91 32.00
N PRO A 1034 17.07 2.04 32.44
CA PRO A 1034 16.60 3.37 32.06
C PRO A 1034 16.93 3.74 30.60
N VAL A 1035 17.91 3.09 29.96
CA VAL A 1035 18.32 3.40 28.57
C VAL A 1035 17.48 2.63 27.54
N CYS A 1036 17.36 1.32 27.71
CA CYS A 1036 16.58 0.49 26.78
C CYS A 1036 15.13 0.30 27.22
N HIS A 1037 14.71 0.90 28.35
CA HIS A 1037 13.36 0.73 28.90
C HIS A 1037 12.90 -0.73 28.93
N GLY A 1038 13.78 -1.64 29.39
CA GLY A 1038 13.45 -3.07 29.51
C GLY A 1038 13.55 -3.92 28.24
N TYR A 1039 13.86 -3.33 27.08
CA TYR A 1039 14.01 -4.08 25.83
C TYR A 1039 15.29 -4.94 25.80
N GLY A 1040 16.37 -4.47 26.43
CA GLY A 1040 17.69 -5.12 26.41
C GLY A 1040 18.53 -4.79 25.18
N PHE A 1041 17.93 -4.18 24.16
CA PHE A 1041 18.58 -3.74 22.92
C PHE A 1041 18.00 -2.40 22.46
N GLN A 1042 18.69 -1.76 21.50
CA GLN A 1042 18.23 -0.59 20.77
C GLN A 1042 18.05 -0.97 19.31
N SER A 1043 16.93 -0.57 18.72
CA SER A 1043 16.70 -0.75 17.28
C SER A 1043 17.45 0.32 16.52
N LEU A 1044 18.30 -0.10 15.59
CA LEU A 1044 18.93 0.77 14.61
C LEU A 1044 18.14 0.65 13.31
N ASP A 1045 17.45 1.72 12.96
CA ASP A 1045 16.85 1.85 11.64
C ASP A 1045 17.95 2.13 10.63
N THR A 1046 18.08 1.24 9.66
CA THR A 1046 19.01 1.38 8.53
C THR A 1046 18.21 1.66 7.26
N GLN A 1047 18.79 2.37 6.28
CA GLN A 1047 18.09 2.75 5.07
C GLN A 1047 17.92 1.59 4.07
N PHE A 1048 18.79 0.58 4.14
CA PHE A 1048 18.89 -0.49 3.13
C PHE A 1048 18.68 -1.91 3.67
N MET A 1049 18.58 -2.08 5.00
CA MET A 1049 18.36 -3.37 5.65
C MET A 1049 17.18 -3.33 6.63
N PRO A 1050 16.59 -4.48 6.96
CA PRO A 1050 15.69 -4.58 8.11
C PRO A 1050 16.36 -4.00 9.37
N SER A 1051 15.58 -3.30 10.20
CA SER A 1051 16.09 -2.70 11.43
C SER A 1051 16.81 -3.75 12.28
N ALA A 1052 18.06 -3.46 12.65
CA ALA A 1052 18.90 -4.38 13.42
C ALA A 1052 18.80 -4.07 14.92
N ALA A 1053 18.72 -5.12 15.75
CA ALA A 1053 18.75 -4.99 17.20
C ALA A 1053 20.20 -5.02 17.68
N VAL A 1054 20.67 -3.92 18.27
CA VAL A 1054 22.00 -3.86 18.89
C VAL A 1054 21.88 -3.89 20.41
N GLU A 1055 22.73 -4.68 21.06
CA GLU A 1055 22.72 -4.86 22.49
C GLU A 1055 22.83 -3.53 23.24
N CYS A 1056 22.02 -3.34 24.30
CA CYS A 1056 22.00 -2.09 25.04
C CYS A 1056 23.35 -1.85 25.73
N PRO A 1057 23.99 -0.68 25.54
CA PRO A 1057 25.32 -0.41 26.10
C PRO A 1057 25.34 -0.36 27.63
N MET A 1058 24.20 -0.02 28.26
CA MET A 1058 24.10 0.10 29.72
C MET A 1058 23.85 -1.25 30.39
N CYS A 1059 22.74 -1.93 30.05
CA CYS A 1059 22.40 -3.18 30.71
C CYS A 1059 23.09 -4.40 30.12
N LYS A 1060 23.70 -4.30 28.92
CA LYS A 1060 24.28 -5.43 28.18
C LYS A 1060 23.29 -6.59 28.07
N GLY A 1061 22.14 -6.32 27.46
CA GLY A 1061 21.08 -7.30 27.27
C GLY A 1061 20.30 -7.71 28.53
N ARG A 1062 20.72 -7.31 29.73
CA ARG A 1062 20.10 -7.77 31.00
C ARG A 1062 18.69 -7.24 31.27
N LYS A 1063 18.22 -6.21 30.56
CA LYS A 1063 16.87 -5.58 30.68
C LYS A 1063 16.54 -4.87 32.00
N PHE A 1064 17.19 -5.22 33.11
CA PHE A 1064 16.94 -4.65 34.44
C PHE A 1064 17.91 -3.52 34.81
N ASN A 1065 17.53 -2.71 35.80
CA ASN A 1065 18.42 -1.76 36.45
C ASN A 1065 19.30 -2.43 37.52
N ASP A 1066 20.36 -1.75 37.95
CA ASP A 1066 21.33 -2.31 38.90
C ASP A 1066 20.69 -2.63 40.26
N GLY A 1067 19.67 -1.89 40.69
CA GLY A 1067 18.94 -2.14 41.93
C GLY A 1067 18.33 -3.55 41.97
N ALA A 1068 17.57 -3.92 40.93
CA ALA A 1068 16.95 -5.23 40.83
C ALA A 1068 17.98 -6.38 40.77
N LEU A 1069 19.16 -6.12 40.20
CA LEU A 1069 20.25 -7.12 40.08
C LEU A 1069 20.98 -7.40 41.40
N THR A 1070 20.81 -6.56 42.43
CA THR A 1070 21.43 -6.78 43.74
C THR A 1070 20.76 -7.88 44.58
N VAL A 1071 19.52 -8.25 44.25
CA VAL A 1071 18.76 -9.28 44.97
C VAL A 1071 18.98 -10.61 44.27
N SER A 1072 19.30 -11.64 45.05
CA SER A 1072 19.46 -13.01 44.57
C SER A 1072 18.46 -13.96 45.23
N TYR A 1073 18.07 -14.98 44.48
CA TYR A 1073 17.31 -16.14 44.94
C TYR A 1073 18.14 -17.38 44.61
N ASN A 1074 18.40 -18.24 45.60
CA ASN A 1074 19.29 -19.41 45.46
C ASN A 1074 20.62 -19.10 44.76
N GLY A 1075 21.23 -17.95 45.11
CA GLY A 1075 22.52 -17.51 44.59
C GLY A 1075 22.50 -16.89 43.19
N LYS A 1076 21.33 -16.72 42.55
CA LYS A 1076 21.21 -16.09 41.22
C LYS A 1076 20.31 -14.87 41.22
N ASN A 1077 20.67 -13.83 40.49
CA ASN A 1077 19.82 -12.65 40.32
C ASN A 1077 18.74 -12.85 39.25
N ILE A 1078 17.81 -11.91 39.15
CA ILE A 1078 16.67 -12.02 38.23
C ILE A 1078 17.10 -12.10 36.76
N ALA A 1079 18.15 -11.38 36.34
CA ALA A 1079 18.62 -11.44 34.95
C ALA A 1079 19.24 -12.80 34.61
N GLU A 1080 19.97 -13.41 35.55
CA GLU A 1080 20.53 -14.75 35.40
C GLU A 1080 19.43 -15.80 35.30
N VAL A 1081 18.40 -15.72 36.14
CA VAL A 1081 17.21 -16.60 36.05
C VAL A 1081 16.52 -16.44 34.70
N MET A 1082 16.34 -15.20 34.21
CA MET A 1082 15.73 -14.96 32.91
C MET A 1082 16.59 -15.44 31.73
N ASN A 1083 17.89 -15.64 31.92
CA ASN A 1083 18.80 -16.16 30.89
C ASN A 1083 18.92 -17.70 30.91
N MET A 1084 18.34 -18.39 31.90
CA MET A 1084 18.26 -19.85 31.93
C MET A 1084 17.37 -20.39 30.82
N SER A 1085 17.73 -21.55 30.30
CA SER A 1085 16.81 -22.39 29.53
C SER A 1085 15.65 -22.88 30.39
N ILE A 1086 14.51 -23.17 29.78
CA ILE A 1086 13.33 -23.72 30.47
C ILE A 1086 13.67 -25.02 31.20
N LYS A 1087 14.54 -25.86 30.62
CA LYS A 1087 15.00 -27.12 31.23
C LYS A 1087 15.85 -26.88 32.48
N GLU A 1088 16.74 -25.89 32.47
CA GLU A 1088 17.51 -25.51 33.67
C GLU A 1088 16.61 -24.89 34.73
N ALA A 1089 15.68 -24.03 34.32
CA ALA A 1089 14.72 -23.43 35.24
C ALA A 1089 13.83 -24.48 35.92
N LEU A 1090 13.45 -25.55 35.19
CA LEU A 1090 12.69 -26.67 35.74
C LEU A 1090 13.44 -27.34 36.91
N GLN A 1091 14.75 -27.55 36.76
CA GLN A 1091 15.60 -28.10 37.82
C GLN A 1091 15.79 -27.09 38.98
N PHE A 1092 15.99 -25.81 38.64
CA PHE A 1092 16.21 -24.73 39.61
C PHE A 1092 14.99 -24.45 40.51
N PHE A 1093 13.77 -24.60 39.98
CA PHE A 1093 12.51 -24.38 40.71
C PHE A 1093 11.83 -25.69 41.14
N SER A 1094 12.59 -26.76 41.34
CA SER A 1094 12.06 -28.09 41.73
C SER A 1094 11.24 -28.08 43.02
N GLU A 1095 11.52 -27.19 43.97
CA GLU A 1095 10.78 -27.06 45.22
C GLU A 1095 9.42 -26.33 45.06
N ASN A 1096 9.21 -25.56 43.98
CA ASN A 1096 7.97 -24.84 43.74
C ASN A 1096 7.07 -25.63 42.78
N GLN A 1097 6.07 -26.33 43.34
CA GLN A 1097 5.18 -27.22 42.58
C GLN A 1097 4.48 -26.51 41.41
N LYS A 1098 4.09 -25.24 41.57
CA LYS A 1098 3.36 -24.47 40.55
C LYS A 1098 4.28 -24.15 39.36
N LEU A 1099 5.48 -23.62 39.64
CA LEU A 1099 6.48 -23.35 38.61
C LEU A 1099 6.97 -24.64 37.93
N HIS A 1100 7.21 -25.70 38.71
CA HIS A 1100 7.64 -26.99 38.18
C HIS A 1100 6.62 -27.55 37.17
N THR A 1101 5.33 -27.48 37.46
CA THR A 1101 4.27 -27.96 36.55
C THR A 1101 4.26 -27.18 35.23
N MET A 1102 4.35 -25.84 35.30
CA MET A 1102 4.37 -24.99 34.10
C MET A 1102 5.63 -25.22 33.24
N LEU A 1103 6.80 -25.30 33.87
CA LEU A 1103 8.08 -25.55 33.20
C LEU A 1103 8.19 -26.97 32.62
N ASN A 1104 7.60 -27.95 33.29
CA ASN A 1104 7.56 -29.34 32.80
C ASN A 1104 6.71 -29.43 31.52
N THR A 1105 5.55 -28.77 31.50
CA THR A 1105 4.67 -28.71 30.32
C THR A 1105 5.40 -28.15 29.10
N LEU A 1106 6.15 -27.05 29.27
CA LEU A 1106 6.96 -26.47 28.19
C LEU A 1106 8.08 -27.41 27.73
N THR A 1107 8.71 -28.11 28.67
CA THR A 1107 9.77 -29.09 28.37
C THR A 1107 9.22 -30.29 27.58
N GLU A 1108 8.08 -30.85 27.98
CA GLU A 1108 7.44 -31.99 27.29
C GLU A 1108 7.04 -31.68 25.84
N ILE A 1109 6.65 -30.43 25.57
CA ILE A 1109 6.31 -29.93 24.22
C ILE A 1109 7.56 -29.67 23.35
N GLY A 1110 8.76 -29.88 23.91
CA GLY A 1110 10.03 -29.74 23.20
C GLY A 1110 10.60 -28.32 23.21
N LEU A 1111 10.12 -27.45 24.11
CA LEU A 1111 10.62 -26.06 24.24
C LEU A 1111 11.68 -25.88 25.33
N GLY A 1112 12.16 -26.98 25.92
CA GLY A 1112 13.10 -26.93 27.04
C GLY A 1112 14.40 -26.16 26.77
N TYR A 1113 14.78 -25.97 25.51
CA TYR A 1113 15.98 -25.23 25.11
C TYR A 1113 15.81 -23.70 25.08
N LEU A 1114 14.58 -23.19 25.02
CA LEU A 1114 14.34 -21.75 24.96
C LEU A 1114 14.67 -21.10 26.29
N LYS A 1115 15.16 -19.86 26.25
CA LYS A 1115 15.41 -19.07 27.47
C LYS A 1115 14.14 -18.39 27.96
N LEU A 1116 13.96 -18.30 29.28
CA LEU A 1116 12.77 -17.67 29.89
C LEU A 1116 12.55 -16.22 29.44
N GLY A 1117 13.64 -15.46 29.31
CA GLY A 1117 13.68 -14.05 28.92
C GLY A 1117 13.93 -13.80 27.43
N GLN A 1118 13.94 -14.85 26.60
CA GLN A 1118 14.11 -14.74 25.15
C GLN A 1118 13.01 -13.86 24.55
N SER A 1119 13.37 -12.97 23.61
CA SER A 1119 12.39 -12.13 22.94
C SER A 1119 11.43 -12.98 22.11
N SER A 1120 10.13 -12.70 22.20
CA SER A 1120 9.12 -13.38 21.37
C SER A 1120 9.30 -13.13 19.87
N GLN A 1121 10.03 -12.08 19.48
CA GLN A 1121 10.33 -11.78 18.07
C GLN A 1121 11.39 -12.71 17.48
N THR A 1122 12.25 -13.33 18.31
CA THR A 1122 13.26 -14.27 17.83
C THR A 1122 12.75 -15.71 17.77
N LEU A 1123 11.53 -15.95 18.27
CA LEU A 1123 10.90 -17.26 18.25
C LEU A 1123 10.40 -17.61 16.84
N SER A 1124 10.52 -18.87 16.46
CA SER A 1124 9.85 -19.38 15.26
C SER A 1124 8.32 -19.40 15.43
N GLY A 1125 7.57 -19.42 14.33
CA GLY A 1125 6.10 -19.55 14.37
C GLY A 1125 5.66 -20.79 15.15
N GLY A 1126 6.31 -21.93 14.90
CA GLY A 1126 6.05 -23.19 15.62
C GLY A 1126 6.46 -23.16 17.09
N GLU A 1127 7.54 -22.48 17.48
CA GLU A 1127 7.87 -22.24 18.90
C GLU A 1127 6.79 -21.39 19.58
N ALA A 1128 6.36 -20.31 18.93
CA ALA A 1128 5.34 -19.43 19.45
C ALA A 1128 4.00 -20.16 19.65
N GLN A 1129 3.61 -20.99 18.69
CA GLN A 1129 2.40 -21.79 18.76
C GLN A 1129 2.45 -22.81 19.91
N ARG A 1130 3.58 -23.49 20.06
CA ARG A 1130 3.80 -24.47 21.15
C ARG A 1130 3.76 -23.83 22.53
N ILE A 1131 4.26 -22.60 22.70
CA ILE A 1131 4.13 -21.85 23.96
C ILE A 1131 2.65 -21.55 24.26
N LYS A 1132 1.87 -21.13 23.26
CA LYS A 1132 0.42 -20.89 23.44
C LYS A 1132 -0.30 -22.15 23.87
N LEU A 1133 -0.01 -23.25 23.20
CA LEU A 1133 -0.57 -24.56 23.51
C LEU A 1133 -0.18 -25.02 24.93
N ALA A 1134 1.09 -24.88 25.33
CA ALA A 1134 1.55 -25.17 26.69
C ALA A 1134 0.82 -24.33 27.75
N THR A 1135 0.56 -23.05 27.44
CA THR A 1135 -0.14 -22.13 28.35
C THR A 1135 -1.59 -22.57 28.58
N GLU A 1136 -2.27 -23.06 27.56
CA GLU A 1136 -3.65 -23.55 27.71
C GLU A 1136 -3.73 -24.92 28.38
N LEU A 1137 -2.66 -25.72 28.32
CA LEU A 1137 -2.59 -27.01 29.01
C LEU A 1137 -2.27 -26.91 30.50
N SER A 1138 -1.62 -25.84 30.95
CA SER A 1138 -1.36 -25.64 32.38
C SER A 1138 -2.64 -25.32 33.15
N VAL A 1139 -3.72 -24.98 32.46
CA VAL A 1139 -5.06 -24.77 33.03
C VAL A 1139 -5.83 -26.09 33.01
N ASN A 1140 -6.32 -26.55 34.17
CA ASN A 1140 -7.12 -27.77 34.26
C ASN A 1140 -8.35 -27.71 33.33
N SER A 1141 -8.34 -28.52 32.27
CA SER A 1141 -9.45 -28.61 31.31
C SER A 1141 -10.54 -29.56 31.80
N SER A 1142 -11.81 -29.21 31.60
CA SER A 1142 -13.00 -29.99 31.99
C SER A 1142 -13.28 -31.21 31.09
N GLY A 1143 -12.41 -31.49 30.13
CA GLY A 1143 -12.57 -32.59 29.17
C GLY A 1143 -13.69 -32.39 28.14
N ARG A 1144 -14.09 -31.13 27.89
CA ARG A 1144 -15.09 -30.74 26.86
C ARG A 1144 -14.61 -29.52 26.07
N THR A 1145 -13.32 -29.49 25.73
CA THR A 1145 -12.71 -28.37 25.02
C THR A 1145 -12.42 -28.75 23.57
N LEU A 1146 -12.71 -27.84 22.64
CA LEU A 1146 -12.28 -27.94 21.24
C LEU A 1146 -11.01 -27.12 21.02
N TYR A 1147 -9.94 -27.77 20.58
CA TYR A 1147 -8.69 -27.13 20.19
C TYR A 1147 -8.60 -27.01 18.67
N LEU A 1148 -8.40 -25.80 18.16
CA LEU A 1148 -8.15 -25.51 16.75
C LEU A 1148 -6.68 -25.08 16.58
N LEU A 1149 -5.92 -25.81 15.77
CA LEU A 1149 -4.49 -25.57 15.55
C LEU A 1149 -4.19 -25.40 14.06
N ASP A 1150 -3.46 -24.34 13.73
CA ASP A 1150 -3.08 -24.00 12.35
C ASP A 1150 -1.63 -24.41 12.03
N GLU A 1151 -1.44 -25.45 11.22
CA GLU A 1151 -0.16 -26.08 10.79
C GLU A 1151 0.91 -26.21 11.90
N PRO A 1152 0.62 -26.94 12.99
CA PRO A 1152 1.52 -27.04 14.14
C PRO A 1152 2.83 -27.79 13.87
N THR A 1153 2.98 -28.48 12.74
CA THR A 1153 4.25 -29.13 12.35
C THR A 1153 5.22 -28.25 11.59
N THR A 1154 4.88 -26.98 11.35
CA THR A 1154 5.76 -26.04 10.64
C THR A 1154 7.13 -25.96 11.31
N GLY A 1155 8.19 -26.26 10.55
CA GLY A 1155 9.58 -26.23 11.00
C GLY A 1155 9.97 -27.28 12.04
N LEU A 1156 9.18 -28.36 12.18
CA LEU A 1156 9.47 -29.46 13.11
C LEU A 1156 10.22 -30.61 12.43
N HIS A 1157 11.23 -31.12 13.13
CA HIS A 1157 11.89 -32.38 12.78
C HIS A 1157 10.97 -33.59 13.10
N PHE A 1158 11.24 -34.76 12.51
CA PHE A 1158 10.41 -35.97 12.71
C PHE A 1158 10.20 -36.35 14.18
N SER A 1159 11.25 -36.27 15.00
CA SER A 1159 11.16 -36.52 16.44
C SER A 1159 10.27 -35.51 17.17
N ASP A 1160 10.31 -34.24 16.75
CA ASP A 1160 9.47 -33.18 17.32
C ASP A 1160 8.00 -33.36 16.92
N ILE A 1161 7.73 -33.79 15.68
CA ILE A 1161 6.40 -34.17 15.21
C ILE A 1161 5.84 -35.33 16.04
N GLN A 1162 6.67 -36.34 16.33
CA GLN A 1162 6.25 -37.46 17.18
C GLN A 1162 5.88 -36.98 18.59
N ASN A 1163 6.69 -36.12 19.21
CA ASN A 1163 6.39 -35.56 20.54
C ASN A 1163 5.09 -34.74 20.54
N LEU A 1164 4.88 -33.94 19.49
CA LEU A 1164 3.63 -33.21 19.29
C LEU A 1164 2.43 -34.15 19.20
N LEU A 1165 2.51 -35.20 18.37
CA LEU A 1165 1.43 -36.18 18.21
C LEU A 1165 1.08 -36.91 19.52
N ILE A 1166 2.09 -37.32 20.30
CA ILE A 1166 1.89 -37.93 21.62
C ILE A 1166 1.15 -36.96 22.56
N MET A 1167 1.49 -35.67 22.48
CA MET A 1167 0.86 -34.64 23.30
C MET A 1167 -0.58 -34.36 22.86
N LEU A 1168 -0.86 -34.26 21.56
CA LEU A 1168 -2.22 -34.13 21.04
C LEU A 1168 -3.08 -35.34 21.41
N ASP A 1169 -2.48 -36.54 21.46
CA ASP A 1169 -3.13 -37.74 21.95
C ASP A 1169 -3.50 -37.63 23.44
N LYS A 1170 -2.59 -37.15 24.30
CA LYS A 1170 -2.91 -36.87 25.72
C LYS A 1170 -4.09 -35.91 25.88
N ILE A 1171 -4.20 -34.88 25.02
CA ILE A 1171 -5.33 -33.94 25.02
C ILE A 1171 -6.64 -34.67 24.74
N VAL A 1172 -6.62 -35.55 23.74
CA VAL A 1172 -7.78 -36.36 23.33
C VAL A 1172 -8.16 -37.40 24.38
N GLN A 1173 -7.19 -38.07 25.00
CA GLN A 1173 -7.41 -39.01 26.12
C GLN A 1173 -8.09 -38.34 27.32
N ASN A 1174 -7.83 -37.04 27.53
CA ASN A 1174 -8.54 -36.21 28.51
C ASN A 1174 -9.94 -35.75 28.05
N LYS A 1175 -10.54 -36.44 27.07
CA LYS A 1175 -11.87 -36.20 26.49
C LYS A 1175 -12.04 -34.90 25.70
N ASN A 1176 -10.95 -34.21 25.36
CA ASN A 1176 -11.02 -33.03 24.49
C ASN A 1176 -10.98 -33.40 23.00
N THR A 1177 -11.32 -32.47 22.12
CA THR A 1177 -11.29 -32.66 20.65
C THR A 1177 -10.25 -31.75 20.03
N VAL A 1178 -9.55 -32.23 19.01
CA VAL A 1178 -8.50 -31.47 18.33
C VAL A 1178 -8.77 -31.44 16.82
N ILE A 1179 -8.80 -30.24 16.23
CA ILE A 1179 -8.83 -30.03 14.79
C ILE A 1179 -7.56 -29.33 14.36
N LEU A 1180 -6.87 -29.89 13.38
CA LEU A 1180 -5.60 -29.42 12.85
C LEU A 1180 -5.78 -29.03 11.38
N ILE A 1181 -5.24 -27.89 10.96
CA ILE A 1181 -4.96 -27.66 9.53
C ILE A 1181 -3.57 -28.20 9.26
N GLU A 1182 -3.41 -29.17 8.36
CA GLU A 1182 -2.12 -29.81 8.12
C GLU A 1182 -1.88 -30.24 6.68
N HIS A 1183 -0.59 -30.24 6.34
CA HIS A 1183 -0.04 -30.74 5.09
C HIS A 1183 0.93 -31.90 5.31
N ASN A 1184 1.40 -32.10 6.54
CA ASN A 1184 2.36 -33.14 6.84
C ASN A 1184 1.72 -34.53 6.85
N LEU A 1185 2.12 -35.38 5.90
CA LEU A 1185 1.61 -36.75 5.76
C LEU A 1185 1.81 -37.60 7.03
N GLN A 1186 2.83 -37.32 7.84
CA GLN A 1186 3.06 -38.04 9.11
C GLN A 1186 2.02 -37.69 10.18
N VAL A 1187 1.43 -36.49 10.14
CA VAL A 1187 0.31 -36.14 11.04
C VAL A 1187 -1.00 -36.65 10.47
N ILE A 1188 -1.24 -36.44 9.17
CA ILE A 1188 -2.47 -36.85 8.48
C ILE A 1188 -2.70 -38.36 8.63
N LYS A 1189 -1.66 -39.20 8.50
CA LYS A 1189 -1.78 -40.65 8.68
C LYS A 1189 -2.15 -41.09 10.11
N ASN A 1190 -1.83 -40.26 11.12
CA ASN A 1190 -2.09 -40.53 12.54
C ASN A 1190 -3.39 -39.83 13.02
N ALA A 1191 -4.10 -39.11 12.14
CA ALA A 1191 -5.39 -38.52 12.45
C ALA A 1191 -6.48 -39.59 12.49
N ASP A 1192 -7.56 -39.35 13.24
CA ASP A 1192 -8.70 -40.26 13.23
C ASP A 1192 -9.67 -39.95 12.08
N TRP A 1193 -9.74 -38.68 11.69
CA TRP A 1193 -10.61 -38.20 10.62
C TRP A 1193 -9.92 -37.15 9.76
N ILE A 1194 -10.21 -37.13 8.46
CA ILE A 1194 -9.64 -36.20 7.49
C ILE A 1194 -10.78 -35.51 6.76
N ILE A 1195 -10.67 -34.21 6.53
CA ILE A 1195 -11.56 -33.40 5.69
C ILE A 1195 -10.69 -32.69 4.65
N ASP A 1196 -10.88 -33.01 3.38
CA ASP A 1196 -10.05 -32.48 2.28
C ASP A 1196 -10.80 -31.43 1.47
N LEU A 1197 -10.19 -30.25 1.33
CA LEU A 1197 -10.74 -29.14 0.55
C LEU A 1197 -10.04 -29.00 -0.80
N GLY A 1198 -10.81 -28.68 -1.83
CA GLY A 1198 -10.28 -28.56 -3.19
C GLY A 1198 -11.38 -28.53 -4.26
N PRO A 1199 -11.14 -29.13 -5.45
CA PRO A 1199 -9.94 -29.88 -5.85
C PRO A 1199 -8.69 -29.00 -6.08
N GLU A 1200 -8.88 -27.71 -6.43
CA GLU A 1200 -7.81 -26.74 -6.64
C GLU A 1200 -7.90 -25.56 -5.62
N GLY A 1201 -7.03 -24.56 -5.76
CA GLY A 1201 -7.07 -23.33 -4.96
C GLY A 1201 -7.87 -22.20 -5.62
N GLY A 1202 -8.16 -21.14 -4.86
CA GLY A 1202 -8.82 -19.93 -5.37
C GLY A 1202 -10.27 -20.17 -5.79
N THR A 1203 -10.70 -19.61 -6.93
CA THR A 1203 -12.08 -19.70 -7.45
C THR A 1203 -12.49 -21.13 -7.83
N ASN A 1204 -11.51 -21.97 -8.20
CA ASN A 1204 -11.71 -23.37 -8.55
C ASN A 1204 -11.72 -24.31 -7.33
N GLY A 1205 -11.43 -23.78 -6.13
CA GLY A 1205 -11.50 -24.50 -4.87
C GLY A 1205 -12.83 -24.34 -4.14
N GLY A 1206 -12.79 -24.54 -2.82
CA GLY A 1206 -13.89 -24.25 -1.91
C GLY A 1206 -14.96 -25.32 -1.81
N ASN A 1207 -14.71 -26.54 -2.30
CA ASN A 1207 -15.55 -27.71 -2.10
C ASN A 1207 -14.87 -28.72 -1.16
N VAL A 1208 -15.68 -29.60 -0.53
CA VAL A 1208 -15.17 -30.80 0.13
C VAL A 1208 -14.97 -31.88 -0.93
N VAL A 1209 -13.72 -32.30 -1.14
CA VAL A 1209 -13.37 -33.35 -2.11
C VAL A 1209 -13.66 -34.71 -1.51
N CYS A 1210 -13.20 -34.94 -0.29
CA CYS A 1210 -13.43 -36.18 0.44
C CYS A 1210 -13.33 -35.94 1.94
N GLN A 1211 -14.03 -36.75 2.74
CA GLN A 1211 -13.88 -36.80 4.18
C GLN A 1211 -14.00 -38.26 4.66
N GLY A 1212 -13.19 -38.67 5.64
CA GLY A 1212 -13.12 -40.07 6.08
C GLY A 1212 -11.98 -40.39 7.03
N THR A 1213 -11.91 -41.65 7.48
CA THR A 1213 -10.72 -42.18 8.17
C THR A 1213 -9.53 -42.26 7.20
N PRO A 1214 -8.27 -42.23 7.68
CA PRO A 1214 -7.10 -42.31 6.79
C PRO A 1214 -7.12 -43.49 5.80
N ALA A 1215 -7.62 -44.66 6.22
CA ALA A 1215 -7.71 -45.86 5.39
C ALA A 1215 -8.80 -45.77 4.31
N ASN A 1216 -9.93 -45.12 4.58
CA ASN A 1216 -10.98 -44.89 3.59
C ASN A 1216 -10.57 -43.74 2.65
N PHE A 1217 -9.94 -42.71 3.21
CA PHE A 1217 -9.49 -41.52 2.52
C PHE A 1217 -8.40 -41.82 1.48
N SER A 1218 -7.45 -42.72 1.78
CA SER A 1218 -6.39 -43.14 0.83
C SER A 1218 -6.92 -43.86 -0.43
N ARG A 1219 -8.20 -44.26 -0.44
CA ARG A 1219 -8.87 -44.86 -1.61
C ARG A 1219 -9.55 -43.84 -2.51
N CYS A 1220 -9.67 -42.58 -2.07
CA CYS A 1220 -10.27 -41.51 -2.87
C CYS A 1220 -9.33 -41.06 -3.98
N LYS A 1221 -9.70 -41.32 -5.24
CA LYS A 1221 -8.88 -40.95 -6.42
C LYS A 1221 -8.92 -39.45 -6.75
N GLU A 1222 -9.97 -38.75 -6.33
CA GLU A 1222 -10.18 -37.33 -6.60
C GLU A 1222 -9.35 -36.44 -5.66
N SER A 1223 -8.92 -36.98 -4.50
CA SER A 1223 -8.08 -36.27 -3.54
C SER A 1223 -6.59 -36.44 -3.85
N TYR A 1224 -5.89 -35.31 -4.07
CA TYR A 1224 -4.43 -35.30 -4.16
C TYR A 1224 -3.77 -35.79 -2.87
N THR A 1225 -4.32 -35.42 -1.71
CA THR A 1225 -3.82 -35.88 -0.42
C THR A 1225 -4.05 -37.39 -0.26
N GLY A 1226 -5.18 -37.92 -0.72
CA GLY A 1226 -5.50 -39.36 -0.68
C GLY A 1226 -4.49 -40.21 -1.46
N ALA A 1227 -4.14 -39.78 -2.66
CA ALA A 1227 -3.14 -40.46 -3.50
C ALA A 1227 -1.76 -40.54 -2.83
N MET A 1228 -1.29 -39.44 -2.21
CA MET A 1228 0.01 -39.41 -1.54
C MET A 1228 -0.01 -40.12 -0.19
N LEU A 1229 -1.13 -40.04 0.53
CA LEU A 1229 -1.30 -40.75 1.80
C LEU A 1229 -1.23 -42.27 1.60
N LYS A 1230 -1.73 -42.76 0.45
CA LYS A 1230 -1.64 -44.17 0.07
C LYS A 1230 -0.19 -44.67 0.05
N GLU A 1231 0.73 -43.94 -0.59
CA GLU A 1231 2.16 -44.29 -0.65
C GLU A 1231 2.89 -44.28 0.70
N VAL A 1232 2.34 -43.56 1.70
CA VAL A 1232 2.93 -43.48 3.05
C VAL A 1232 2.37 -44.56 3.98
N ILE A 1233 1.15 -45.04 3.70
CA ILE A 1233 0.48 -46.12 4.45
C ILE A 1233 0.94 -47.50 3.95
N GLU A 1234 1.06 -47.66 2.63
CA GLU A 1234 1.64 -48.85 1.96
C GLU A 1234 3.16 -48.93 2.21
#